data_AF-A0A4S2EHZ7-F1
#
_entry.id   AF-A0A4S2EHZ7-F1
#
_cell.length_a   1.000
_cell.length_b   1.000
_cell.length_c   1.000
_cell.angle_alpha   90.00
_cell.angle_beta   90.00
_cell.angle_gamma   90.00
#
_symmetry.space_group_name_H-M   'P 1'
#
loop_
_entity.id
_entity.type
_entity.pdbx_description
1 polymer ?
#
loop_
_entity_poly.entity_id
_entity_poly.type
_entity_poly.pdbx_seq_one_letter_code
_entity_poly.pdbx_strand_id
1 'polypeptide(L)'
;MFAKVHPPTDIKGGNKGSCYDLATYLNKEQGTGQNFFSHTEDNVTVEDVIININNNKKAIGKDEAKFYMVSLNPSEAEQRHLIGRNVSDVSELSEAERQTVFRKLEAFTRSAMNEYAKNFERDNIRSGADLMYYGRIETQRIYKPEDEEVKSGAARIGEVKSGLNFHVHVIVSRKSLDGKTKLAPAFGKSAGNAWELEGRGTVKRGFSHEKFKVSVQNSFNREFDYQSTKEETYTIKKTPEQTIINKISNPDLKQLLTDIHFTAANQIVSAMKEKGYEHQVRKGIHTFGKDGQTFQVTHSELKTFERPLSDSQLKSITDRFDLAEYENGAGKYDKNGLTVKNIAFSTWVKDESVPEGKSLKDVSYKVIYDKETNSVVSFSTVKQFAHENKINLIKSDLNTEILLKRLKNPDLKLLLTNQRFTAANQIISAMKEKGYEHQVKRGIHTFTHSNGSRISILHRDLNRFCTKVESETMKNISSRFNAYKFNQDHDVTGYSENGLSSKKIGFYTYVSENEQGREENDPQDSQKKVAQEKVLKYVEYEVIYDSHTKTTVPVSEIRKFARENDINLYDRFKHSYAVSNPDLRECLSNPDLTTRRQINQEMRKRGYTVSTDEKGNYTYTKNGASFSMSRRDLGAFTNYVKDSANKQSSHSSGSGRGEATAGAALNMTVGNVKSKVTNEILGDSFKTERQIIGKVKTAVTVVTNPASIKMMLLRKIASYLNPLKEM
;
A
#
# COMPACT_ATOMS: atom_id res chain seq x y z
N MET A 1 -6.80 -31.78 42.87
CA MET A 1 -5.40 -31.34 42.94
C MET A 1 -5.34 -29.93 42.41
N PHE A 2 -4.97 -28.97 43.27
CA PHE A 2 -5.01 -27.57 42.90
C PHE A 2 -3.60 -26.96 42.76
N ALA A 3 -3.31 -26.39 41.60
CA ALA A 3 -2.06 -25.70 41.31
C ALA A 3 -2.28 -24.20 41.11
N LYS A 4 -1.42 -23.37 41.71
CA LYS A 4 -1.49 -21.91 41.56
C LYS A 4 -0.09 -21.33 41.33
N VAL A 5 0.06 -20.53 40.28
CA VAL A 5 1.17 -19.57 40.18
C VAL A 5 0.74 -18.32 40.95
N HIS A 6 1.56 -17.81 41.86
CA HIS A 6 1.17 -16.70 42.71
C HIS A 6 1.53 -15.34 42.09
N PRO A 7 0.67 -14.32 42.20
CA PRO A 7 1.02 -12.96 41.82
C PRO A 7 2.10 -12.41 42.77
N PRO A 8 2.87 -11.38 42.34
CA PRO A 8 3.93 -10.80 43.16
C PRO A 8 3.49 -10.30 44.55
N THR A 9 2.23 -9.90 44.69
CA THR A 9 1.62 -9.44 45.94
C THR A 9 1.50 -10.54 46.99
N ASP A 10 1.39 -11.80 46.56
CA ASP A 10 1.24 -12.96 47.43
C ASP A 10 2.61 -13.56 47.81
N ILE A 11 3.71 -12.99 47.28
CA ILE A 11 5.08 -13.47 47.50
C ILE A 11 5.74 -12.61 48.58
N LYS A 12 6.23 -13.23 49.65
CA LYS A 12 6.96 -12.55 50.72
C LYS A 12 8.24 -11.89 50.18
N GLY A 13 8.40 -10.59 50.41
CA GLY A 13 9.49 -9.78 49.83
C GLY A 13 9.29 -9.38 48.36
N GLY A 14 8.15 -9.76 47.76
CA GLY A 14 7.90 -9.61 46.32
C GLY A 14 8.80 -10.50 45.48
N ASN A 15 8.91 -10.21 44.18
CA ASN A 15 9.65 -11.07 43.25
C ASN A 15 10.63 -10.34 42.33
N LYS A 16 10.87 -9.04 42.53
CA LYS A 16 11.82 -8.24 41.72
C LYS A 16 13.23 -8.22 42.30
N GLY A 17 13.37 -8.59 43.57
CA GLY A 17 14.63 -8.65 44.30
C GLY A 17 15.17 -10.07 44.47
N SER A 18 15.88 -10.26 45.58
CA SER A 18 16.37 -11.57 46.03
C SER A 18 15.21 -12.49 46.42
N CYS A 19 15.35 -13.81 46.25
CA CYS A 19 14.40 -14.78 46.81
C CYS A 19 14.62 -15.08 48.29
N TYR A 20 15.56 -14.40 48.96
CA TYR A 20 15.93 -14.60 50.36
C TYR A 20 14.72 -14.62 51.30
N ASP A 21 13.87 -13.59 51.26
CA ASP A 21 12.72 -13.49 52.18
C ASP A 21 11.74 -14.65 52.03
N LEU A 22 11.53 -15.12 50.80
CA LEU A 22 10.66 -16.25 50.52
C LEU A 22 11.31 -17.58 50.93
N ALA A 23 12.56 -17.82 50.50
CA ALA A 23 13.26 -19.07 50.77
C ALA A 23 13.43 -19.30 52.28
N THR A 24 13.82 -18.26 53.02
CA THR A 24 13.93 -18.30 54.49
C THR A 24 12.57 -18.53 55.16
N TYR A 25 11.50 -17.94 54.64
CA TYR A 25 10.15 -18.14 55.19
C TYR A 25 9.63 -19.57 54.99
N LEU A 26 9.90 -20.17 53.82
CA LEU A 26 9.52 -21.56 53.53
C LEU A 26 10.36 -22.57 54.32
N ASN A 27 11.52 -22.17 54.86
CA ASN A 27 12.37 -23.00 55.70
C ASN A 27 11.95 -23.02 57.20
N LYS A 28 10.71 -22.65 57.52
CA LYS A 28 10.20 -22.57 58.91
C LYS A 28 9.96 -23.94 59.56
N GLU A 29 9.55 -24.95 58.79
CA GLU A 29 9.37 -26.32 59.27
C GLU A 29 10.72 -27.06 59.18
N GLN A 30 11.11 -27.81 60.20
CA GLN A 30 12.38 -28.56 60.24
C GLN A 30 12.10 -30.03 60.54
N GLY A 31 12.72 -30.94 59.79
CA GLY A 31 12.53 -32.38 59.95
C GLY A 31 13.03 -33.20 58.76
N THR A 32 13.11 -34.52 58.93
CA THR A 32 13.53 -35.46 57.88
C THR A 32 12.59 -35.39 56.68
N GLY A 33 13.15 -35.26 55.46
CA GLY A 33 12.37 -35.14 54.22
C GLY A 33 11.73 -33.77 53.99
N GLN A 34 12.04 -32.80 54.86
CA GLN A 34 11.66 -31.40 54.69
C GLN A 34 12.92 -30.59 54.39
N ASN A 35 13.60 -30.87 53.28
CA ASN A 35 14.60 -29.98 52.70
C ASN A 35 14.07 -29.44 51.38
N PHE A 36 14.75 -28.46 50.77
CA PHE A 36 14.41 -28.14 49.38
C PHE A 36 14.84 -29.28 48.47
N PHE A 37 14.18 -29.42 47.33
CA PHE A 37 14.57 -30.37 46.28
C PHE A 37 14.41 -29.70 44.91
N SER A 38 15.21 -30.11 43.93
CA SER A 38 15.14 -29.62 42.56
C SER A 38 14.54 -30.70 41.65
N HIS A 39 14.70 -30.55 40.34
CA HIS A 39 14.27 -31.60 39.41
C HIS A 39 15.06 -32.90 39.60
N THR A 40 16.35 -32.80 39.89
CA THR A 40 17.29 -33.93 39.94
C THR A 40 17.94 -34.14 41.30
N GLU A 41 17.93 -33.12 42.16
CA GLU A 41 18.60 -33.16 43.46
C GLU A 41 17.57 -33.21 44.59
N ASP A 42 17.86 -34.02 45.61
CA ASP A 42 17.15 -34.04 46.87
C ASP A 42 18.01 -33.32 47.93
N ASN A 43 17.37 -32.83 49.01
CA ASN A 43 18.06 -32.25 50.16
C ASN A 43 18.95 -31.02 49.88
N VAL A 44 18.47 -30.10 49.05
CA VAL A 44 19.11 -28.81 48.77
C VAL A 44 18.96 -27.86 49.97
N THR A 45 20.04 -27.18 50.34
CA THR A 45 20.05 -26.20 51.44
C THR A 45 19.37 -24.89 51.06
N VAL A 46 18.86 -24.14 52.03
CA VAL A 46 18.21 -22.84 51.75
C VAL A 46 19.22 -21.83 51.17
N GLU A 47 20.48 -21.88 51.59
CA GLU A 47 21.58 -21.08 51.08
C GLU A 47 21.81 -21.33 49.59
N ASP A 48 21.86 -22.60 49.17
CA ASP A 48 22.04 -22.98 47.76
C ASP A 48 20.87 -22.52 46.90
N VAL A 49 19.63 -22.65 47.40
CA VAL A 49 18.44 -22.13 46.70
C VAL A 49 18.59 -20.62 46.45
N ILE A 50 18.97 -19.87 47.48
CA ILE A 50 19.14 -18.42 47.41
C ILE A 50 20.25 -18.05 46.41
N ILE A 51 21.41 -18.70 46.49
CA ILE A 51 22.55 -18.46 45.59
C ILE A 51 22.15 -18.76 44.15
N ASN A 52 21.57 -19.93 43.89
CA ASN A 52 21.26 -20.40 42.55
C ASN A 52 20.21 -19.54 41.86
N ILE A 53 19.08 -19.27 42.54
CA ILE A 53 18.02 -18.42 41.98
C ILE A 53 18.50 -16.98 41.76
N ASN A 54 19.25 -16.41 42.72
CA ASN A 54 19.72 -15.03 42.62
C ASN A 54 20.79 -14.82 41.55
N ASN A 55 21.60 -15.85 41.25
CA ASN A 55 22.64 -15.78 40.24
C ASN A 55 22.08 -16.01 38.82
N ASN A 56 20.95 -16.70 38.67
CA ASN A 56 20.31 -16.93 37.37
C ASN A 56 19.47 -15.74 36.87
N LYS A 57 20.08 -14.54 36.80
CA LYS A 57 19.40 -13.29 36.43
C LYS A 57 20.04 -12.52 35.27
N LYS A 58 20.92 -13.16 34.49
CA LYS A 58 21.60 -12.53 33.35
C LYS A 58 20.60 -11.90 32.38
N ALA A 59 20.82 -10.62 32.04
CA ALA A 59 19.98 -9.83 31.15
C ALA A 59 18.51 -9.67 31.61
N ILE A 60 18.23 -9.68 32.92
CA ILE A 60 16.93 -9.31 33.49
C ILE A 60 17.00 -7.89 34.09
N GLY A 61 16.20 -6.95 33.59
CA GLY A 61 16.21 -5.54 34.04
C GLY A 61 15.82 -5.35 35.51
N LYS A 62 16.15 -4.22 36.12
CA LYS A 62 15.97 -3.97 37.58
C LYS A 62 14.53 -4.19 38.06
N ASP A 63 13.54 -3.70 37.32
CA ASP A 63 12.12 -3.76 37.70
C ASP A 63 11.37 -5.01 37.20
N GLU A 64 12.09 -5.90 36.53
CA GLU A 64 11.58 -7.19 36.08
C GLU A 64 11.62 -8.21 37.23
N ALA A 65 10.54 -9.00 37.39
CA ALA A 65 10.53 -10.20 38.25
C ALA A 65 11.77 -11.07 38.01
N LYS A 66 12.34 -11.67 39.07
CA LYS A 66 13.51 -12.55 39.04
C LYS A 66 13.12 -14.02 39.24
N PHE A 67 12.04 -14.25 39.97
CA PHE A 67 11.51 -15.58 40.25
C PHE A 67 9.97 -15.52 40.36
N TYR A 68 9.36 -16.70 40.45
CA TYR A 68 7.94 -16.92 40.63
C TYR A 68 7.72 -17.98 41.71
N MET A 69 6.56 -17.93 42.36
CA MET A 69 6.15 -18.95 43.31
C MET A 69 4.99 -19.75 42.71
N VAL A 70 5.08 -21.07 42.77
CA VAL A 70 3.99 -22.00 42.47
C VAL A 70 3.61 -22.72 43.77
N SER A 71 2.33 -23.01 43.99
CA SER A 71 1.93 -23.98 45.01
C SER A 71 1.12 -25.13 44.43
N LEU A 72 1.38 -26.33 44.94
CA LEU A 72 0.63 -27.56 44.66
C LEU A 72 -0.09 -27.96 45.95
N ASN A 73 -1.40 -28.12 45.86
CA ASN A 73 -2.29 -28.22 47.00
C ASN A 73 -3.20 -29.44 46.76
N PRO A 74 -2.79 -30.64 47.21
CA PRO A 74 -3.68 -31.80 47.21
C PRO A 74 -4.88 -31.55 48.14
N SER A 75 -6.07 -31.98 47.74
CA SER A 75 -7.24 -32.01 48.61
C SER A 75 -7.01 -33.00 49.76
N GLU A 76 -7.83 -32.92 50.81
CA GLU A 76 -7.75 -33.89 51.91
C GLU A 76 -7.98 -35.33 51.43
N ALA A 77 -8.92 -35.53 50.48
CA ALA A 77 -9.16 -36.83 49.86
C ALA A 77 -7.95 -37.34 49.07
N GLU A 78 -7.28 -36.46 48.32
CA GLU A 78 -6.05 -36.78 47.60
C GLU A 78 -4.90 -37.12 48.55
N GLN A 79 -4.79 -36.41 49.68
CA GLN A 79 -3.80 -36.71 50.71
C GLN A 79 -4.05 -38.08 51.35
N ARG A 80 -5.31 -38.41 51.69
CA ARG A 80 -5.69 -39.74 52.18
C ARG A 80 -5.37 -40.84 51.16
N HIS A 81 -5.59 -40.57 49.87
CA HIS A 81 -5.22 -41.50 48.79
C HIS A 81 -3.71 -41.73 48.71
N LEU A 82 -2.90 -40.68 48.85
CA LEU A 82 -1.43 -40.82 48.89
C LEU A 82 -0.95 -41.64 50.10
N ILE A 83 -1.62 -41.51 51.24
CA ILE A 83 -1.34 -42.29 52.46
C ILE A 83 -1.75 -43.76 52.27
N GLY A 84 -2.85 -44.02 51.58
CA GLY A 84 -3.36 -45.38 51.30
C GLY A 84 -4.24 -45.97 52.40
N ARG A 85 -4.57 -45.18 53.43
CA ARG A 85 -5.56 -45.52 54.46
C ARG A 85 -6.26 -44.26 54.95
N ASN A 86 -7.41 -44.43 55.60
CA ASN A 86 -8.16 -43.30 56.14
C ASN A 86 -7.47 -42.75 57.39
N VAL A 87 -7.11 -41.46 57.35
CA VAL A 87 -6.41 -40.73 58.43
C VAL A 87 -7.00 -39.34 58.50
N SER A 88 -7.23 -38.85 59.72
CA SER A 88 -7.74 -37.49 59.94
C SER A 88 -6.62 -36.47 60.14
N ASP A 89 -5.53 -36.82 60.83
CA ASP A 89 -4.48 -35.87 61.21
C ASP A 89 -3.06 -36.37 60.92
N VAL A 90 -2.11 -35.44 60.69
CA VAL A 90 -0.70 -35.76 60.42
C VAL A 90 -0.02 -36.46 61.60
N SER A 91 -0.49 -36.23 62.83
CA SER A 91 0.01 -36.89 64.04
C SER A 91 -0.21 -38.41 64.07
N GLU A 92 -1.15 -38.94 63.28
CA GLU A 92 -1.45 -40.37 63.18
C GLU A 92 -0.51 -41.13 62.22
N LEU A 93 0.36 -40.42 61.51
CA LEU A 93 1.31 -40.99 60.55
C LEU A 93 2.60 -41.38 61.26
N SER A 94 3.00 -42.64 61.09
CA SER A 94 4.35 -43.09 61.42
C SER A 94 5.39 -42.35 60.58
N GLU A 95 6.65 -42.32 61.05
CA GLU A 95 7.74 -41.68 60.32
C GLU A 95 7.94 -42.29 58.92
N ALA A 96 7.78 -43.60 58.79
CA ALA A 96 7.89 -44.31 57.52
C ALA A 96 6.76 -43.96 56.53
N GLU A 97 5.52 -43.83 57.02
CA GLU A 97 4.39 -43.37 56.19
C GLU A 97 4.59 -41.93 55.73
N ARG A 98 5.03 -41.05 56.64
CA ARG A 98 5.32 -39.65 56.34
C ARG A 98 6.39 -39.51 55.27
N GLN A 99 7.50 -40.25 55.40
CA GLN A 99 8.56 -40.27 54.39
C GLN A 99 8.08 -40.81 53.04
N THR A 100 7.12 -41.74 53.04
CA THR A 100 6.52 -42.27 51.81
C THR A 100 5.64 -41.24 51.13
N VAL A 101 4.83 -40.49 51.89
CA VAL A 101 4.04 -39.36 51.35
C VAL A 101 4.95 -38.27 50.80
N PHE A 102 6.05 -37.93 51.48
CA PHE A 102 7.03 -36.95 50.99
C PHE A 102 7.63 -37.37 49.65
N ARG A 103 8.11 -38.62 49.52
CA ARG A 103 8.62 -39.14 48.24
C ARG A 103 7.59 -39.08 47.12
N LYS A 104 6.32 -39.40 47.40
CA LYS A 104 5.22 -39.29 46.42
C LYS A 104 4.99 -37.83 46.02
N LEU A 105 5.01 -36.90 46.95
CA LEU A 105 4.83 -35.47 46.67
C LEU A 105 6.01 -34.87 45.90
N GLU A 106 7.25 -35.29 46.17
CA GLU A 106 8.43 -34.90 45.40
C GLU A 106 8.33 -35.38 43.95
N ALA A 107 8.02 -36.67 43.74
CA ALA A 107 7.80 -37.26 42.42
C ALA A 107 6.71 -36.51 41.65
N PHE A 108 5.56 -36.29 42.30
CA PHE A 108 4.46 -35.53 41.72
C PHE A 108 4.86 -34.08 41.39
N THR A 109 5.63 -33.43 42.26
CA THR A 109 6.10 -32.06 42.00
C THR A 109 6.98 -32.01 40.76
N ARG A 110 7.85 -33.00 40.55
CA ARG A 110 8.65 -33.13 39.31
C ARG A 110 7.75 -33.29 38.09
N SER A 111 6.70 -34.13 38.17
CA SER A 111 5.69 -34.27 37.11
C SER A 111 4.93 -32.97 36.84
N ALA A 112 4.49 -32.26 37.88
CA ALA A 112 3.80 -30.98 37.75
C ALA A 112 4.71 -29.91 37.12
N MET A 113 6.00 -29.91 37.44
CA MET A 113 6.97 -29.00 36.83
C MET A 113 7.33 -29.38 35.38
N ASN A 114 7.19 -30.64 34.99
CA ASN A 114 7.18 -31.03 33.56
C ASN A 114 6.02 -30.37 32.82
N GLU A 115 4.81 -30.41 33.38
CA GLU A 115 3.64 -29.75 32.78
C GLU A 115 3.77 -28.21 32.79
N TYR A 116 4.41 -27.65 33.82
CA TYR A 116 4.76 -26.22 33.86
C TYR A 116 5.69 -25.82 32.70
N ALA A 117 6.73 -26.62 32.43
CA ALA A 117 7.67 -26.39 31.33
C ALA A 117 6.97 -26.45 29.96
N LYS A 118 6.22 -27.53 29.71
CA LYS A 118 5.51 -27.76 28.43
C LYS A 118 4.53 -26.63 28.09
N ASN A 119 3.92 -26.03 29.11
CA ASN A 119 2.93 -24.96 28.93
C ASN A 119 3.53 -23.66 28.35
N PHE A 120 4.86 -23.49 28.34
CA PHE A 120 5.48 -22.38 27.61
C PHE A 120 5.50 -22.59 26.09
N GLU A 121 5.26 -23.81 25.62
CA GLU A 121 5.26 -24.20 24.20
C GLU A 121 6.55 -23.74 23.47
N ARG A 122 7.72 -24.00 24.08
CA ARG A 122 9.04 -23.65 23.52
C ARG A 122 9.89 -24.88 23.28
N ASP A 123 10.55 -24.93 22.12
CA ASP A 123 11.37 -26.08 21.74
C ASP A 123 12.50 -26.38 22.71
N ASN A 124 13.04 -25.38 23.39
CA ASN A 124 14.14 -25.55 24.34
C ASN A 124 13.70 -25.66 25.81
N ILE A 125 12.39 -25.72 26.08
CA ILE A 125 11.80 -25.88 27.43
C ILE A 125 10.73 -26.97 27.33
N ARG A 126 11.12 -28.22 27.55
CA ARG A 126 10.27 -29.40 27.32
C ARG A 126 9.91 -30.13 28.61
N SER A 127 10.72 -29.96 29.65
CA SER A 127 10.58 -30.66 30.92
C SER A 127 11.01 -29.78 32.10
N GLY A 128 10.69 -30.23 33.32
CA GLY A 128 11.15 -29.61 34.55
C GLY A 128 12.68 -29.57 34.66
N ALA A 129 13.40 -30.46 33.97
CA ALA A 129 14.86 -30.45 33.90
C ALA A 129 15.42 -29.19 33.22
N ASP A 130 14.61 -28.52 32.38
CA ASP A 130 15.02 -27.28 31.69
C ASP A 130 14.79 -26.03 32.57
N LEU A 131 14.19 -26.21 33.76
CA LEU A 131 13.81 -25.16 34.68
C LEU A 131 14.76 -25.14 35.89
N MET A 132 15.17 -23.95 36.32
CA MET A 132 15.79 -23.80 37.63
C MET A 132 14.68 -23.56 38.66
N TYR A 133 14.33 -24.59 39.41
CA TYR A 133 13.33 -24.51 40.47
C TYR A 133 13.73 -25.30 41.71
N TYR A 134 13.15 -24.92 42.84
CA TYR A 134 13.29 -25.62 44.10
C TYR A 134 11.93 -25.77 44.79
N GLY A 135 11.52 -27.00 45.05
CA GLY A 135 10.31 -27.37 45.77
C GLY A 135 10.56 -27.52 47.27
N ARG A 136 9.52 -27.26 48.06
CA ARG A 136 9.49 -27.39 49.52
C ARG A 136 8.16 -27.98 49.95
N ILE A 137 8.19 -29.10 50.67
CA ILE A 137 6.99 -29.69 51.26
C ILE A 137 6.74 -29.06 52.63
N GLU A 138 5.51 -28.60 52.85
CA GLU A 138 5.02 -28.14 54.15
C GLU A 138 3.88 -29.06 54.62
N THR A 139 3.78 -29.22 55.94
CA THR A 139 2.80 -30.09 56.59
C THR A 139 1.76 -29.32 57.40
N GLN A 140 1.98 -28.03 57.64
CA GLN A 140 1.11 -27.19 58.45
C GLN A 140 0.60 -26.00 57.65
N ARG A 141 -0.69 -25.68 57.82
CA ARG A 141 -1.28 -24.43 57.35
C ARG A 141 -1.73 -23.62 58.55
N ILE A 142 -1.59 -22.31 58.48
CA ILE A 142 -2.10 -21.40 59.52
C ILE A 142 -3.37 -20.71 59.04
N TYR A 143 -4.28 -20.43 59.98
CA TYR A 143 -5.47 -19.63 59.71
C TYR A 143 -5.11 -18.18 59.38
N LYS A 144 -5.67 -17.69 58.29
CA LYS A 144 -5.52 -16.31 57.79
C LYS A 144 -6.75 -15.48 58.12
N PRO A 145 -6.65 -14.14 58.16
CA PRO A 145 -7.80 -13.27 58.43
C PRO A 145 -9.01 -13.48 57.50
N GLU A 146 -8.77 -13.96 56.28
CA GLU A 146 -9.80 -14.16 55.26
C GLU A 146 -10.50 -15.52 55.36
N ASP A 147 -10.01 -16.44 56.19
CA ASP A 147 -10.61 -17.76 56.38
C ASP A 147 -11.97 -17.64 57.10
N GLU A 148 -12.97 -18.41 56.65
CA GLU A 148 -14.34 -18.31 57.19
C GLU A 148 -14.42 -18.74 58.66
N GLU A 149 -13.57 -19.67 59.08
CA GLU A 149 -13.43 -20.11 60.47
C GLU A 149 -12.92 -18.99 61.37
N VAL A 150 -12.07 -18.09 60.84
CA VAL A 150 -11.62 -16.90 61.57
C VAL A 150 -12.73 -15.84 61.62
N LYS A 151 -13.43 -15.61 60.50
CA LYS A 151 -14.55 -14.64 60.44
C LYS A 151 -15.71 -15.02 61.34
N SER A 152 -16.00 -16.32 61.45
CA SER A 152 -17.04 -16.87 62.33
C SER A 152 -16.60 -16.98 63.80
N GLY A 153 -15.33 -16.72 64.11
CA GLY A 153 -14.77 -16.82 65.46
C GLY A 153 -14.49 -18.25 65.93
N ALA A 154 -14.60 -19.24 65.05
CA ALA A 154 -14.33 -20.64 65.33
C ALA A 154 -12.82 -20.97 65.44
N ALA A 155 -11.94 -20.14 64.85
CA ALA A 155 -10.49 -20.27 64.91
C ALA A 155 -9.80 -18.91 65.07
N ARG A 156 -8.55 -18.90 65.56
CA ARG A 156 -7.76 -17.67 65.71
C ARG A 156 -6.75 -17.48 64.57
N ILE A 157 -6.47 -16.23 64.22
CA ILE A 157 -5.42 -15.89 63.24
C ILE A 157 -4.08 -16.45 63.74
N GLY A 158 -3.37 -17.17 62.88
CA GLY A 158 -2.07 -17.76 63.19
C GLY A 158 -2.13 -19.14 63.86
N GLU A 159 -3.31 -19.63 64.24
CA GLU A 159 -3.50 -21.00 64.73
C GLU A 159 -3.28 -22.01 63.60
N VAL A 160 -2.70 -23.17 63.92
CA VAL A 160 -2.43 -24.24 62.95
C VAL A 160 -3.75 -24.97 62.64
N LYS A 161 -4.05 -25.11 61.35
CA LYS A 161 -5.21 -25.87 60.87
C LYS A 161 -5.01 -27.34 61.23
N SER A 162 -6.02 -27.95 61.85
CA SER A 162 -6.04 -29.39 62.10
C SER A 162 -6.17 -30.16 60.80
N GLY A 163 -5.78 -31.44 60.85
CA GLY A 163 -5.96 -32.38 59.76
C GLY A 163 -4.82 -32.46 58.75
N LEU A 164 -5.08 -33.10 57.61
CA LEU A 164 -4.08 -33.31 56.56
C LEU A 164 -3.82 -32.01 55.76
N ASN A 165 -2.66 -31.40 56.02
CA ASN A 165 -2.28 -30.10 55.46
C ASN A 165 -1.01 -30.17 54.59
N PHE A 166 -0.71 -31.32 53.99
CA PHE A 166 0.42 -31.48 53.07
C PHE A 166 0.26 -30.59 51.84
N HIS A 167 1.27 -29.79 51.52
CA HIS A 167 1.31 -28.98 50.31
C HIS A 167 2.74 -28.66 49.92
N VAL A 168 2.92 -28.23 48.66
CA VAL A 168 4.25 -27.94 48.12
C VAL A 168 4.32 -26.50 47.66
N HIS A 169 5.35 -25.79 48.09
CA HIS A 169 5.75 -24.49 47.54
C HIS A 169 6.93 -24.69 46.60
N VAL A 170 6.92 -24.03 45.44
CA VAL A 170 7.99 -24.11 44.45
C VAL A 170 8.46 -22.71 44.11
N ILE A 171 9.75 -22.46 44.28
CA ILE A 171 10.42 -21.24 43.80
C ILE A 171 10.99 -21.54 42.42
N VAL A 172 10.58 -20.80 41.40
CA VAL A 172 11.01 -21.00 40.00
C VAL A 172 11.72 -19.75 39.51
N SER A 173 12.94 -19.88 38.99
CA SER A 173 13.65 -18.76 38.36
C SER A 173 12.89 -18.27 37.13
N ARG A 174 12.97 -16.95 36.87
CA ARG A 174 12.52 -16.38 35.59
C ARG A 174 13.35 -16.87 34.42
N LYS A 175 14.56 -17.37 34.63
CA LYS A 175 15.39 -17.92 33.56
C LYS A 175 15.36 -19.44 33.58
N SER A 176 15.43 -20.04 32.39
CA SER A 176 15.72 -21.45 32.23
C SER A 176 17.02 -21.83 32.93
N LEU A 177 17.22 -23.14 33.16
CA LEU A 177 18.42 -23.65 33.82
C LEU A 177 19.71 -23.21 33.13
N ASP A 178 19.72 -23.17 31.79
CA ASP A 178 20.84 -22.72 30.96
C ASP A 178 21.04 -21.19 30.89
N GLY A 179 20.16 -20.41 31.56
CA GLY A 179 20.21 -18.95 31.59
C GLY A 179 19.82 -18.25 30.27
N LYS A 180 19.40 -18.98 29.22
CA LYS A 180 19.11 -18.40 27.90
C LYS A 180 17.69 -17.84 27.81
N THR A 181 16.69 -18.61 28.21
CA THR A 181 15.27 -18.32 27.97
C THR A 181 14.60 -17.62 29.15
N LYS A 182 13.94 -16.47 28.92
CA LYS A 182 13.10 -15.79 29.92
C LYS A 182 11.69 -16.41 29.98
N LEU A 183 11.35 -17.03 31.09
CA LEU A 183 10.07 -17.64 31.43
C LEU A 183 9.17 -16.60 32.11
N ALA A 184 7.95 -16.42 31.62
CA ALA A 184 7.04 -15.40 32.16
C ALA A 184 5.62 -15.98 32.29
N PRO A 185 5.29 -16.65 33.42
CA PRO A 185 3.95 -17.13 33.73
C PRO A 185 3.02 -15.97 34.17
N ALA A 186 2.89 -14.92 33.34
CA ALA A 186 2.31 -13.64 33.76
C ALA A 186 0.84 -13.75 34.19
N PHE A 187 0.54 -13.22 35.38
CA PHE A 187 -0.83 -13.11 35.91
C PHE A 187 -1.63 -12.07 35.11
N GLY A 188 -2.82 -12.45 34.62
CA GLY A 188 -3.84 -11.50 34.12
C GLY A 188 -3.75 -11.03 32.65
N LYS A 189 -2.76 -11.44 31.84
CA LYS A 189 -2.65 -10.96 30.42
C LYS A 189 -2.23 -11.98 29.36
N SER A 190 -1.93 -13.24 29.68
CA SER A 190 -1.45 -14.21 28.68
C SER A 190 -2.46 -15.34 28.47
N ALA A 191 -3.18 -15.28 27.36
CA ALA A 191 -3.95 -16.39 26.82
C ALA A 191 -3.18 -17.09 25.68
N GLY A 192 -1.88 -17.34 25.85
CA GLY A 192 -1.08 -18.03 24.83
C GLY A 192 -1.02 -17.29 23.49
N ASN A 193 -0.49 -16.06 23.49
CA ASN A 193 -0.50 -15.22 22.29
C ASN A 193 0.47 -15.76 21.23
N ALA A 194 0.02 -15.88 19.98
CA ALA A 194 0.91 -16.10 18.84
C ALA A 194 1.44 -14.76 18.32
N TRP A 195 2.73 -14.69 18.02
CA TRP A 195 3.37 -13.54 17.36
C TRP A 195 3.97 -14.01 16.04
N GLU A 196 3.71 -13.30 14.95
CA GLU A 196 4.53 -13.41 13.75
C GLU A 196 5.78 -12.55 13.92
N LEU A 197 6.95 -13.19 13.81
CA LEU A 197 8.22 -12.50 13.67
C LEU A 197 8.59 -12.50 12.19
N GLU A 198 8.77 -11.30 11.62
CA GLU A 198 9.21 -11.13 10.23
C GLU A 198 10.45 -12.02 9.96
N GLY A 199 10.28 -12.99 9.05
CA GLY A 199 11.35 -13.91 8.63
C GLY A 199 11.60 -15.14 9.51
N ARG A 200 10.84 -15.37 10.60
CA ARG A 200 10.99 -16.56 11.47
C ARG A 200 9.69 -17.36 11.72
N GLY A 201 8.58 -16.94 11.13
CA GLY A 201 7.29 -17.60 11.27
C GLY A 201 6.55 -17.29 12.57
N THR A 202 5.44 -18.00 12.80
CA THR A 202 4.58 -17.83 13.97
C THR A 202 5.20 -18.46 15.22
N VAL A 203 5.60 -17.63 16.18
CA VAL A 203 6.06 -18.08 17.50
C VAL A 203 4.91 -18.01 18.49
N LYS A 204 4.44 -19.17 18.97
CA LYS A 204 3.48 -19.24 20.09
C LYS A 204 4.20 -18.83 21.37
N ARG A 205 3.70 -17.78 22.04
CA ARG A 205 4.32 -17.21 23.24
C ARG A 205 3.27 -17.04 24.34
N GLY A 206 3.37 -17.83 25.40
CA GLY A 206 2.60 -17.58 26.62
C GLY A 206 2.61 -18.72 27.60
N PHE A 207 1.89 -18.56 28.70
CA PHE A 207 1.67 -19.58 29.73
C PHE A 207 0.19 -19.52 30.11
N SER A 208 -0.55 -20.61 29.92
CA SER A 208 -1.96 -20.64 30.28
C SER A 208 -2.15 -21.20 31.69
N HIS A 209 -2.56 -20.35 32.62
CA HIS A 209 -2.85 -20.75 34.00
C HIS A 209 -3.98 -21.80 34.08
N GLU A 210 -4.95 -21.70 33.18
CA GLU A 210 -6.08 -22.63 33.12
C GLU A 210 -5.64 -23.99 32.59
N LYS A 211 -4.88 -24.02 31.48
CA LYS A 211 -4.29 -25.28 30.98
C LYS A 211 -3.35 -25.91 32.01
N PHE A 212 -2.59 -25.09 32.75
CA PHE A 212 -1.68 -25.59 33.79
C PHE A 212 -2.43 -26.36 34.87
N LYS A 213 -3.48 -25.77 35.43
CA LYS A 213 -4.32 -26.39 36.48
C LYS A 213 -4.89 -27.73 36.03
N VAL A 214 -5.47 -27.77 34.82
CA VAL A 214 -6.01 -29.00 34.23
C VAL A 214 -4.92 -30.05 34.03
N SER A 215 -3.77 -29.66 33.48
CA SER A 215 -2.67 -30.59 33.18
C SER A 215 -2.06 -31.19 34.45
N VAL A 216 -1.92 -30.38 35.51
CA VAL A 216 -1.42 -30.84 36.81
C VAL A 216 -2.41 -31.79 37.49
N GLN A 217 -3.72 -31.48 37.46
CA GLN A 217 -4.74 -32.41 37.96
C GLN A 217 -4.71 -33.74 37.21
N ASN A 218 -4.69 -33.71 35.87
CA ASN A 218 -4.62 -34.92 35.06
C ASN A 218 -3.32 -35.70 35.32
N SER A 219 -2.21 -35.01 35.59
CA SER A 219 -0.96 -35.65 35.98
C SER A 219 -1.08 -36.38 37.31
N PHE A 220 -1.74 -35.77 38.30
CA PHE A 220 -1.95 -36.40 39.61
C PHE A 220 -2.81 -37.66 39.48
N ASN A 221 -3.94 -37.54 38.79
CA ASN A 221 -4.87 -38.64 38.57
C ASN A 221 -4.20 -39.83 37.88
N ARG A 222 -3.39 -39.56 36.85
CA ARG A 222 -2.64 -40.60 36.13
C ARG A 222 -1.53 -41.22 36.97
N GLU A 223 -0.78 -40.42 37.71
CA GLU A 223 0.40 -40.87 38.45
C GLU A 223 0.04 -41.72 39.69
N PHE A 224 -1.08 -41.42 40.33
CA PHE A 224 -1.54 -42.12 41.54
C PHE A 224 -2.80 -42.95 41.34
N ASP A 225 -3.28 -43.09 40.11
CA ASP A 225 -4.56 -43.76 39.79
C ASP A 225 -5.73 -43.21 40.65
N TYR A 226 -5.80 -41.88 40.76
CA TYR A 226 -6.85 -41.19 41.52
C TYR A 226 -8.00 -40.79 40.61
N GLN A 227 -9.23 -41.14 41.00
CA GLN A 227 -10.46 -40.83 40.27
C GLN A 227 -11.12 -39.59 40.88
N SER A 228 -10.79 -38.39 40.37
CA SER A 228 -11.43 -37.14 40.83
C SER A 228 -12.94 -37.15 40.59
N THR A 229 -13.72 -36.67 41.56
CA THR A 229 -15.15 -36.43 41.33
C THR A 229 -15.39 -35.19 40.44
N LYS A 230 -16.64 -34.96 40.03
CA LYS A 230 -17.02 -33.76 39.26
C LYS A 230 -16.75 -32.47 40.04
N GLU A 231 -16.97 -32.49 41.35
CA GLU A 231 -16.76 -31.37 42.27
C GLU A 231 -15.26 -31.09 42.49
N GLU A 232 -14.42 -32.13 42.44
CA GLU A 232 -12.97 -32.02 42.54
C GLU A 232 -12.29 -31.63 41.22
N THR A 233 -12.99 -31.78 40.09
CA THR A 233 -12.46 -31.52 38.76
C THR A 233 -12.42 -30.03 38.46
N TYR A 234 -11.22 -29.50 38.17
CA TYR A 234 -11.05 -28.10 37.80
C TYR A 234 -11.69 -27.81 36.44
N THR A 235 -12.79 -27.07 36.44
CA THR A 235 -13.42 -26.57 35.22
C THR A 235 -12.91 -25.17 34.88
N ILE A 236 -12.37 -25.01 33.67
CA ILE A 236 -11.96 -23.70 33.15
C ILE A 236 -13.17 -22.75 33.13
N LYS A 237 -13.05 -21.58 33.76
CA LYS A 237 -14.08 -20.53 33.67
C LYS A 237 -14.21 -20.08 32.21
N LYS A 238 -15.32 -20.42 31.56
CA LYS A 238 -15.61 -20.03 30.17
C LYS A 238 -15.69 -18.50 30.10
N THR A 239 -15.09 -17.91 29.07
CA THR A 239 -15.24 -16.47 28.83
C THR A 239 -16.70 -16.15 28.48
N PRO A 240 -17.16 -14.88 28.62
CA PRO A 240 -18.49 -14.48 28.17
C PRO A 240 -18.78 -14.89 26.71
N GLU A 241 -17.80 -14.72 25.81
CA GLU A 241 -17.89 -15.11 24.40
C GLU A 241 -18.10 -16.62 24.26
N GLN A 242 -17.31 -17.44 24.96
CA GLN A 242 -17.43 -18.90 24.89
C GLN A 242 -18.75 -19.38 25.51
N THR A 243 -19.25 -18.67 26.51
CA THR A 243 -20.56 -18.94 27.11
C THR A 243 -21.68 -18.64 26.11
N ILE A 244 -21.59 -17.52 25.40
CA ILE A 244 -22.57 -17.15 24.36
C ILE A 244 -22.49 -18.11 23.16
N ILE A 245 -21.28 -18.43 22.66
CA ILE A 245 -21.05 -19.40 21.57
C ILE A 245 -21.68 -20.76 21.89
N ASN A 246 -21.61 -21.21 23.15
CA ASN A 246 -22.20 -22.48 23.57
C ASN A 246 -23.73 -22.43 23.69
N LYS A 247 -24.32 -21.24 23.89
CA LYS A 247 -25.78 -21.04 23.92
C LYS A 247 -26.38 -20.91 22.52
N ILE A 248 -25.61 -20.46 21.54
CA ILE A 248 -26.09 -20.28 20.16
C ILE A 248 -26.27 -21.66 19.50
N SER A 249 -27.53 -22.02 19.24
CA SER A 249 -27.89 -23.27 18.56
C SER A 249 -27.64 -23.25 17.05
N ASN A 250 -27.62 -22.06 16.44
CA ASN A 250 -27.47 -21.92 14.98
C ASN A 250 -25.99 -22.09 14.56
N PRO A 251 -25.66 -23.06 13.69
CA PRO A 251 -24.28 -23.36 13.32
C PRO A 251 -23.62 -22.24 12.50
N ASP A 252 -24.39 -21.54 11.65
CA ASP A 252 -23.87 -20.45 10.82
C ASP A 252 -23.42 -19.25 11.66
N LEU A 253 -24.24 -18.82 12.61
CA LEU A 253 -23.87 -17.73 13.51
C LEU A 253 -22.68 -18.14 14.40
N LYS A 254 -22.71 -19.38 14.91
CA LYS A 254 -21.60 -19.91 15.72
C LYS A 254 -20.28 -19.89 14.96
N GLN A 255 -20.30 -20.31 13.70
CA GLN A 255 -19.14 -20.26 12.82
C GLN A 255 -18.68 -18.83 12.57
N LEU A 256 -19.59 -17.91 12.21
CA LEU A 256 -19.24 -16.51 11.95
C LEU A 256 -18.57 -15.83 13.15
N LEU A 257 -19.08 -16.03 14.36
CA LEU A 257 -18.53 -15.45 15.59
C LEU A 257 -17.17 -16.04 15.98
N THR A 258 -16.85 -17.23 15.48
CA THR A 258 -15.57 -17.92 15.73
C THR A 258 -14.53 -17.52 14.69
N ASP A 259 -14.94 -17.45 13.43
CA ASP A 259 -14.03 -17.33 12.29
C ASP A 259 -13.71 -15.88 11.93
N ILE A 260 -14.62 -14.93 12.20
CA ILE A 260 -14.51 -13.54 11.73
C ILE A 260 -14.41 -12.55 12.87
N HIS A 261 -13.47 -11.61 12.73
CA HIS A 261 -13.27 -10.50 13.64
C HIS A 261 -14.10 -9.28 13.23
N PHE A 262 -15.18 -9.00 13.95
CA PHE A 262 -16.06 -7.87 13.67
C PHE A 262 -15.76 -6.67 14.58
N THR A 263 -15.68 -5.47 14.01
CA THR A 263 -15.55 -4.23 14.80
C THR A 263 -16.90 -3.68 15.26
N ALA A 264 -18.02 -4.22 14.76
CA ALA A 264 -19.37 -3.78 15.13
C ALA A 264 -20.41 -4.89 14.98
N ALA A 265 -21.40 -4.96 15.89
CA ALA A 265 -22.44 -5.98 15.92
C ALA A 265 -23.30 -5.99 14.64
N ASN A 266 -23.51 -4.82 14.02
CA ASN A 266 -24.28 -4.71 12.78
C ASN A 266 -23.58 -5.39 11.58
N GLN A 267 -22.27 -5.57 11.63
CA GLN A 267 -21.54 -6.33 10.62
C GLN A 267 -21.86 -7.83 10.71
N ILE A 268 -22.08 -8.35 11.92
CA ILE A 268 -22.51 -9.73 12.17
C ILE A 268 -23.90 -9.95 11.58
N VAL A 269 -24.83 -9.02 11.84
CA VAL A 269 -26.19 -9.04 11.28
C VAL A 269 -26.14 -9.07 9.75
N SER A 270 -25.30 -8.22 9.14
CA SER A 270 -25.14 -8.20 7.68
C SER A 270 -24.56 -9.50 7.14
N ALA A 271 -23.58 -10.10 7.82
CA ALA A 271 -22.99 -11.38 7.42
C ALA A 271 -24.01 -12.54 7.49
N MET A 272 -24.91 -12.53 8.49
CA MET A 272 -26.02 -13.48 8.55
C MET A 272 -27.00 -13.29 7.38
N LYS A 273 -27.34 -12.04 7.03
CA LYS A 273 -28.19 -11.76 5.85
C LYS A 273 -27.56 -12.27 4.55
N GLU A 274 -26.25 -12.12 4.38
CA GLU A 274 -25.52 -12.67 3.22
C GLU A 274 -25.59 -14.21 3.14
N LYS A 275 -25.74 -14.90 4.28
CA LYS A 275 -25.99 -16.35 4.33
C LYS A 275 -27.46 -16.75 4.05
N GLY A 276 -28.30 -15.79 3.64
CA GLY A 276 -29.69 -16.00 3.29
C GLY A 276 -30.67 -15.95 4.46
N TYR A 277 -30.28 -15.37 5.60
CA TYR A 277 -31.19 -15.19 6.74
C TYR A 277 -31.97 -13.88 6.61
N GLU A 278 -33.29 -13.97 6.78
CA GLU A 278 -34.12 -12.83 7.10
C GLU A 278 -33.79 -12.33 8.51
N HIS A 279 -33.92 -11.03 8.74
CA HIS A 279 -33.57 -10.43 10.04
C HIS A 279 -34.59 -9.37 10.44
N GLN A 280 -35.00 -9.43 11.70
CA GLN A 280 -35.83 -8.42 12.36
C GLN A 280 -35.23 -8.06 13.73
N VAL A 281 -35.45 -6.83 14.19
CA VAL A 281 -34.99 -6.39 15.52
C VAL A 281 -36.11 -5.70 16.29
N ARG A 282 -36.41 -6.20 17.50
CA ARG A 282 -37.42 -5.62 18.40
C ARG A 282 -36.89 -5.54 19.82
N LYS A 283 -36.92 -4.35 20.43
CA LYS A 283 -36.43 -4.10 21.81
C LYS A 283 -35.01 -4.67 22.08
N GLY A 284 -34.12 -4.61 21.09
CA GLY A 284 -32.74 -5.12 21.22
C GLY A 284 -32.58 -6.63 21.08
N ILE A 285 -33.62 -7.36 20.68
CA ILE A 285 -33.56 -8.79 20.34
C ILE A 285 -33.50 -8.90 18.82
N HIS A 286 -32.45 -9.54 18.31
CA HIS A 286 -32.28 -9.84 16.89
C HIS A 286 -32.86 -11.23 16.61
N THR A 287 -33.88 -11.29 15.76
CA THR A 287 -34.49 -12.53 15.28
C THR A 287 -33.98 -12.80 13.88
N PHE A 288 -33.40 -13.98 13.65
CA PHE A 288 -32.96 -14.44 12.34
C PHE A 288 -33.82 -15.60 11.89
N GLY A 289 -34.28 -15.58 10.64
CA GLY A 289 -35.13 -16.61 10.05
C GLY A 289 -34.55 -17.15 8.74
N LYS A 290 -34.57 -18.47 8.56
CA LYS A 290 -34.20 -19.14 7.30
C LYS A 290 -34.89 -20.49 7.23
N ASP A 291 -35.46 -20.84 6.07
CA ASP A 291 -36.12 -22.12 5.82
C ASP A 291 -37.21 -22.48 6.86
N GLY A 292 -37.96 -21.48 7.32
CA GLY A 292 -39.03 -21.64 8.32
C GLY A 292 -38.54 -21.79 9.78
N GLN A 293 -37.23 -21.90 10.01
CA GLN A 293 -36.64 -21.91 11.36
C GLN A 293 -36.23 -20.50 11.77
N THR A 294 -36.43 -20.17 13.05
CA THR A 294 -35.98 -18.89 13.60
C THR A 294 -35.17 -19.09 14.88
N PHE A 295 -34.25 -18.17 15.14
CA PHE A 295 -33.55 -18.10 16.42
C PHE A 295 -33.33 -16.65 16.81
N GLN A 296 -33.11 -16.41 18.11
CA GLN A 296 -32.97 -15.09 18.68
C GLN A 296 -31.61 -14.93 19.39
N VAL A 297 -31.03 -13.75 19.27
CA VAL A 297 -29.82 -13.33 19.99
C VAL A 297 -29.99 -11.88 20.43
N THR A 298 -29.60 -11.57 21.65
CA THR A 298 -29.69 -10.19 22.16
C THR A 298 -28.60 -9.31 21.58
N HIS A 299 -28.87 -8.01 21.46
CA HIS A 299 -27.88 -7.04 20.99
C HIS A 299 -26.64 -6.99 21.90
N SER A 300 -26.82 -7.15 23.22
CA SER A 300 -25.73 -7.25 24.19
C SER A 300 -24.83 -8.45 23.96
N GLU A 301 -25.40 -9.60 23.57
CA GLU A 301 -24.61 -10.79 23.23
C GLU A 301 -23.77 -10.55 21.98
N LEU A 302 -24.36 -10.00 20.91
CA LEU A 302 -23.62 -9.66 19.69
C LEU A 302 -22.52 -8.61 19.96
N LYS A 303 -22.79 -7.63 20.83
CA LYS A 303 -21.83 -6.60 21.21
C LYS A 303 -20.60 -7.15 21.92
N THR A 304 -20.72 -8.30 22.57
CA THR A 304 -19.59 -8.97 23.25
C THR A 304 -18.53 -9.46 22.24
N PHE A 305 -18.88 -9.58 20.95
CA PHE A 305 -17.97 -9.96 19.87
C PHE A 305 -17.38 -8.76 19.11
N GLU A 306 -17.73 -7.52 19.49
CA GLU A 306 -17.10 -6.33 18.91
C GLU A 306 -15.66 -6.21 19.39
N ARG A 307 -14.74 -6.20 18.45
CA ARG A 307 -13.31 -6.07 18.74
C ARG A 307 -12.72 -4.99 17.84
N PRO A 308 -12.19 -3.89 18.42
CA PRO A 308 -11.51 -2.88 17.64
C PRO A 308 -10.20 -3.43 17.06
N LEU A 309 -9.88 -3.00 15.84
CA LEU A 309 -8.60 -3.31 15.23
C LEU A 309 -7.46 -2.52 15.89
N SER A 310 -6.29 -3.14 15.99
CA SER A 310 -5.07 -2.42 16.39
C SER A 310 -4.60 -1.47 15.30
N ASP A 311 -3.81 -0.46 15.67
CA ASP A 311 -3.19 0.47 14.72
C ASP A 311 -2.35 -0.24 13.65
N SER A 312 -1.69 -1.35 14.02
CA SER A 312 -0.91 -2.16 13.07
C SER A 312 -1.78 -2.80 11.98
N GLN A 313 -2.96 -3.29 12.36
CA GLN A 313 -3.93 -3.86 11.43
C GLN A 313 -4.56 -2.77 10.55
N LEU A 314 -4.95 -1.64 11.14
CA LEU A 314 -5.46 -0.49 10.39
C LEU A 314 -4.42 0.07 9.42
N LYS A 315 -3.15 0.10 9.81
CA LYS A 315 -2.04 0.47 8.94
C LYS A 315 -1.88 -0.49 7.78
N SER A 316 -1.88 -1.81 8.02
CA SER A 316 -1.85 -2.82 6.93
C SER A 316 -3.01 -2.63 5.94
N ILE A 317 -4.24 -2.45 6.44
CA ILE A 317 -5.42 -2.24 5.59
C ILE A 317 -5.28 -0.94 4.79
N THR A 318 -4.89 0.16 5.41
CA THR A 318 -4.70 1.46 4.71
C THR A 318 -3.55 1.41 3.71
N ASP A 319 -2.48 0.66 3.97
CA ASP A 319 -1.33 0.45 3.07
C ASP A 319 -1.65 -0.50 1.90
N ARG A 320 -2.66 -1.37 2.01
CA ARG A 320 -3.15 -2.21 0.91
C ARG A 320 -4.34 -1.62 0.14
N PHE A 321 -5.19 -0.81 0.78
CA PHE A 321 -6.39 -0.27 0.15
C PHE A 321 -6.09 0.83 -0.86
N ASP A 322 -6.59 0.70 -2.10
CA ASP A 322 -6.43 1.71 -3.14
C ASP A 322 -7.76 2.39 -3.48
N LEU A 323 -7.87 3.66 -3.11
CA LEU A 323 -9.05 4.47 -3.34
C LEU A 323 -9.28 4.75 -4.83
N ALA A 324 -8.24 4.82 -5.66
CA ALA A 324 -8.40 5.04 -7.10
C ALA A 324 -9.10 3.85 -7.77
N GLU A 325 -8.61 2.65 -7.49
CA GLU A 325 -9.18 1.39 -7.96
C GLU A 325 -10.63 1.21 -7.49
N TYR A 326 -10.90 1.56 -6.24
CA TYR A 326 -12.26 1.55 -5.67
C TYR A 326 -13.21 2.46 -6.43
N GLU A 327 -12.79 3.69 -6.76
CA GLU A 327 -13.61 4.64 -7.49
C GLU A 327 -13.76 4.26 -8.96
N ASN A 328 -12.67 3.82 -9.60
CA ASN A 328 -12.68 3.30 -10.97
C ASN A 328 -13.65 2.12 -11.13
N GLY A 329 -13.76 1.26 -10.11
CA GLY A 329 -14.70 0.13 -10.05
C GLY A 329 -16.14 0.51 -9.68
N ALA A 330 -16.51 1.79 -9.68
CA ALA A 330 -17.84 2.28 -9.26
C ALA A 330 -18.25 1.78 -7.86
N GLY A 331 -17.28 1.65 -6.96
CA GLY A 331 -17.49 1.18 -5.59
C GLY A 331 -17.42 -0.33 -5.41
N LYS A 332 -17.18 -1.11 -6.47
CA LYS A 332 -16.78 -2.52 -6.39
C LYS A 332 -15.26 -2.60 -6.21
N TYR A 333 -14.81 -3.38 -5.24
CA TYR A 333 -13.39 -3.55 -4.97
C TYR A 333 -13.15 -4.93 -4.37
N ASP A 334 -12.31 -5.72 -5.04
CA ASP A 334 -11.77 -7.00 -4.54
C ASP A 334 -10.33 -7.15 -5.02
N LYS A 335 -9.39 -6.52 -4.30
CA LYS A 335 -7.96 -6.45 -4.65
C LYS A 335 -7.12 -6.38 -3.38
N ASN A 336 -5.86 -6.81 -3.45
CA ASN A 336 -4.89 -6.72 -2.36
C ASN A 336 -5.36 -7.38 -1.05
N GLY A 337 -6.09 -8.50 -1.15
CA GLY A 337 -6.66 -9.19 0.02
C GLY A 337 -7.83 -8.46 0.68
N LEU A 338 -8.32 -7.35 0.10
CA LEU A 338 -9.39 -6.54 0.66
C LEU A 338 -10.62 -6.54 -0.26
N THR A 339 -11.80 -6.66 0.33
CA THR A 339 -13.07 -6.55 -0.39
C THR A 339 -13.93 -5.44 0.24
N VAL A 340 -14.51 -4.56 -0.57
CA VAL A 340 -15.47 -3.56 -0.06
C VAL A 340 -16.89 -4.06 -0.26
N LYS A 341 -17.67 -4.04 0.83
CA LYS A 341 -19.09 -4.41 0.82
C LYS A 341 -19.95 -3.27 1.35
N ASN A 342 -21.19 -3.20 0.86
CA ASN A 342 -22.21 -2.31 1.42
C ASN A 342 -23.03 -3.11 2.43
N ILE A 343 -23.18 -2.58 3.64
CA ILE A 343 -24.03 -3.19 4.66
C ILE A 343 -25.22 -2.27 4.93
N ALA A 344 -26.40 -2.86 5.08
CA ALA A 344 -27.65 -2.14 5.32
C ALA A 344 -28.47 -2.81 6.42
N PHE A 345 -28.95 -2.01 7.37
CA PHE A 345 -29.78 -2.46 8.47
C PHE A 345 -30.67 -1.32 8.96
N SER A 346 -31.78 -1.68 9.59
CA SER A 346 -32.69 -0.73 10.22
C SER A 346 -32.34 -0.61 11.69
N THR A 347 -32.25 0.62 12.20
CA THR A 347 -31.99 0.88 13.62
C THR A 347 -32.93 1.94 14.16
N TRP A 348 -33.22 1.87 15.45
CA TRP A 348 -34.01 2.87 16.15
C TRP A 348 -33.15 4.09 16.45
N VAL A 349 -33.53 5.25 15.92
CA VAL A 349 -32.89 6.53 16.19
C VAL A 349 -33.82 7.37 17.04
N LYS A 350 -33.26 8.16 17.96
CA LYS A 350 -34.04 9.10 18.77
C LYS A 350 -34.50 10.23 17.84
N ASP A 351 -35.80 10.38 17.66
CA ASP A 351 -36.37 11.40 16.80
C ASP A 351 -36.84 12.57 17.67
N GLU A 352 -36.15 13.70 17.57
CA GLU A 352 -36.48 14.90 18.36
C GLU A 352 -37.83 15.51 17.96
N SER A 353 -38.38 15.11 16.81
CA SER A 353 -39.70 15.54 16.34
C SER A 353 -40.86 14.71 16.89
N VAL A 354 -40.59 13.58 17.56
CA VAL A 354 -41.61 12.72 18.17
C VAL A 354 -41.47 12.75 19.69
N PRO A 355 -42.47 13.28 20.44
CA PRO A 355 -42.42 13.28 21.89
C PRO A 355 -42.47 11.82 22.37
N GLU A 356 -41.31 11.31 22.82
CA GLU A 356 -41.06 9.92 23.25
C GLU A 356 -40.95 8.83 22.15
N GLY A 357 -40.90 9.21 20.87
CA GLY A 357 -40.80 8.24 19.78
C GLY A 357 -39.36 8.00 19.31
N LYS A 358 -38.87 6.75 19.43
CA LYS A 358 -37.78 6.30 18.56
C LYS A 358 -38.38 6.06 17.17
N SER A 359 -37.76 6.56 16.10
CA SER A 359 -38.14 6.23 14.73
C SER A 359 -37.19 5.17 14.15
N LEU A 360 -37.71 4.25 13.36
CA LEU A 360 -36.91 3.24 12.68
C LEU A 360 -36.30 3.87 11.42
N LYS A 361 -34.97 3.90 11.34
CA LYS A 361 -34.23 4.47 10.22
C LYS A 361 -33.39 3.41 9.53
N ASP A 362 -33.48 3.36 8.20
CA ASP A 362 -32.58 2.56 7.40
C ASP A 362 -31.22 3.23 7.29
N VAL A 363 -30.19 2.51 7.72
CA VAL A 363 -28.80 2.95 7.68
C VAL A 363 -28.05 2.02 6.74
N SER A 364 -27.31 2.61 5.81
CA SER A 364 -26.36 1.87 4.98
C SER A 364 -24.98 2.53 5.02
N TYR A 365 -23.95 1.70 5.13
CA TYR A 365 -22.57 2.15 5.06
C TYR A 365 -21.66 1.05 4.51
N LYS A 366 -20.43 1.44 4.16
CA LYS A 366 -19.46 0.54 3.52
C LYS A 366 -18.50 -0.03 4.55
N VAL A 367 -18.14 -1.29 4.40
CA VAL A 367 -17.12 -1.98 5.18
C VAL A 367 -16.04 -2.53 4.27
N ILE A 368 -14.82 -2.61 4.80
CA ILE A 368 -13.71 -3.35 4.21
C ILE A 368 -13.59 -4.67 4.96
N TYR A 369 -13.66 -5.76 4.20
CA TYR A 369 -13.34 -7.10 4.64
C TYR A 369 -11.88 -7.40 4.30
N ASP A 370 -11.08 -7.75 5.29
CA ASP A 370 -9.70 -8.17 5.13
C ASP A 370 -9.60 -9.71 5.15
N LYS A 371 -9.29 -10.29 4.00
CA LYS A 371 -9.15 -11.74 3.81
C LYS A 371 -7.92 -12.31 4.51
N GLU A 372 -6.90 -11.49 4.78
CA GLU A 372 -5.66 -11.96 5.43
C GLU A 372 -5.86 -12.18 6.93
N THR A 373 -6.57 -11.27 7.59
CA THR A 373 -6.81 -11.32 9.04
C THR A 373 -8.22 -11.77 9.42
N ASN A 374 -9.05 -12.08 8.42
CA ASN A 374 -10.46 -12.42 8.58
C ASN A 374 -11.22 -11.37 9.39
N SER A 375 -10.97 -10.09 9.11
CA SER A 375 -11.50 -8.97 9.89
C SER A 375 -12.37 -8.01 9.07
N VAL A 376 -13.28 -7.31 9.74
CA VAL A 376 -14.22 -6.37 9.12
C VAL A 376 -14.14 -5.03 9.80
N VAL A 377 -13.90 -3.97 9.02
CA VAL A 377 -13.81 -2.60 9.53
C VAL A 377 -14.63 -1.63 8.68
N SER A 378 -15.17 -0.59 9.31
CA SER A 378 -15.91 0.43 8.56
C SER A 378 -14.99 1.21 7.61
N PHE A 379 -15.49 1.53 6.41
CA PHE A 379 -14.75 2.32 5.44
C PHE A 379 -14.40 3.73 5.96
N SER A 380 -15.28 4.29 6.80
CA SER A 380 -15.05 5.55 7.52
C SER A 380 -13.86 5.47 8.48
N THR A 381 -13.73 4.38 9.24
CA THR A 381 -12.61 4.17 10.18
C THR A 381 -11.28 4.12 9.41
N VAL A 382 -11.24 3.41 8.28
CA VAL A 382 -10.04 3.33 7.42
C VAL A 382 -9.67 4.71 6.86
N LYS A 383 -10.65 5.50 6.41
CA LYS A 383 -10.42 6.88 5.95
C LYS A 383 -9.93 7.80 7.06
N GLN A 384 -10.52 7.70 8.25
CA GLN A 384 -10.13 8.49 9.41
C GLN A 384 -8.69 8.18 9.83
N PHE A 385 -8.35 6.90 9.95
CA PHE A 385 -6.99 6.46 10.27
C PHE A 385 -5.97 6.95 9.24
N ALA A 386 -6.29 6.85 7.95
CA ALA A 386 -5.42 7.35 6.89
C ALA A 386 -5.22 8.87 6.97
N HIS A 387 -6.26 9.63 7.28
CA HIS A 387 -6.18 11.08 7.46
C HIS A 387 -5.30 11.46 8.65
N GLU A 388 -5.55 10.86 9.83
CA GLU A 388 -4.78 11.10 11.06
C GLU A 388 -3.29 10.74 10.90
N ASN A 389 -3.00 9.68 10.15
CA ASN A 389 -1.63 9.20 9.90
C ASN A 389 -1.00 9.72 8.59
N LYS A 390 -1.67 10.65 7.88
CA LYS A 390 -1.21 11.23 6.61
C LYS A 390 -0.86 10.20 5.52
N ILE A 391 -1.60 9.09 5.48
CA ILE A 391 -1.42 8.01 4.50
C ILE A 391 -2.20 8.36 3.22
N ASN A 392 -1.53 8.30 2.07
CA ASN A 392 -2.18 8.51 0.78
C ASN A 392 -2.90 7.23 0.33
N LEU A 393 -4.23 7.25 0.31
CA LEU A 393 -5.05 6.14 -0.17
C LEU A 393 -5.11 6.01 -1.70
N ILE A 394 -4.76 7.06 -2.46
CA ILE A 394 -4.73 7.02 -3.94
C ILE A 394 -3.37 6.47 -4.36
N LYS A 395 -3.30 5.18 -4.70
CA LYS A 395 -2.05 4.51 -5.05
C LYS A 395 -1.92 4.31 -6.55
N SER A 396 -3.04 4.04 -7.21
CA SER A 396 -3.12 3.93 -8.67
C SER A 396 -3.73 5.17 -9.31
N ASP A 397 -3.78 5.12 -10.63
CA ASP A 397 -4.28 6.19 -11.48
C ASP A 397 -5.82 6.20 -11.53
N LEU A 398 -6.41 7.39 -11.42
CA LEU A 398 -7.85 7.62 -11.62
C LEU A 398 -8.17 7.79 -13.11
N ASN A 399 -9.27 7.18 -13.55
CA ASN A 399 -9.78 7.34 -14.91
C ASN A 399 -10.22 8.79 -15.17
N THR A 400 -10.13 9.23 -16.43
CA THR A 400 -10.45 10.60 -16.87
C THR A 400 -11.87 11.01 -16.52
N GLU A 401 -12.85 10.11 -16.64
CA GLU A 401 -14.24 10.38 -16.25
C GLU A 401 -14.41 10.72 -14.76
N ILE A 402 -13.71 10.00 -13.89
CA ILE A 402 -13.78 10.22 -12.44
C ILE A 402 -13.04 11.50 -12.07
N LEU A 403 -11.90 11.76 -12.72
CA LEU A 403 -11.21 13.04 -12.61
C LEU A 403 -12.14 14.19 -13.01
N LEU A 404 -12.85 14.09 -14.13
CA LEU A 404 -13.84 15.10 -14.57
C LEU A 404 -14.98 15.30 -13.56
N LYS A 405 -15.46 14.23 -12.92
CA LYS A 405 -16.48 14.32 -11.86
C LYS A 405 -15.97 15.06 -10.63
N ARG A 406 -14.69 14.91 -10.28
CA ARG A 406 -14.04 15.58 -9.14
C ARG A 406 -13.69 17.04 -9.42
N LEU A 407 -13.57 17.46 -10.68
CA LEU A 407 -13.27 18.85 -11.04
C LEU A 407 -14.46 19.77 -10.73
N LYS A 408 -14.24 20.71 -9.81
CA LYS A 408 -15.24 21.71 -9.39
C LYS A 408 -15.27 22.95 -10.30
N ASN A 409 -14.17 23.26 -10.99
CA ASN A 409 -14.11 24.44 -11.86
C ASN A 409 -14.85 24.16 -13.19
N PRO A 410 -15.90 24.92 -13.52
CA PRO A 410 -16.73 24.65 -14.69
C PRO A 410 -15.98 24.90 -16.00
N ASP A 411 -15.08 25.89 -16.05
CA ASP A 411 -14.30 26.22 -17.25
C ASP A 411 -13.32 25.12 -17.64
N LEU A 412 -12.49 24.67 -16.69
CA LEU A 412 -11.55 23.59 -16.92
C LEU A 412 -12.30 22.29 -17.26
N LYS A 413 -13.40 22.01 -16.56
CA LYS A 413 -14.24 20.85 -16.85
C LYS A 413 -14.79 20.90 -18.28
N LEU A 414 -15.32 22.05 -18.71
CA LEU A 414 -15.85 22.25 -20.05
C LEU A 414 -14.77 22.12 -21.12
N LEU A 415 -13.59 22.70 -20.90
CA LEU A 415 -12.43 22.58 -21.80
C LEU A 415 -12.01 21.11 -21.98
N LEU A 416 -11.83 20.39 -20.88
CA LEU A 416 -11.39 18.99 -20.90
C LEU A 416 -12.44 18.03 -21.45
N THR A 417 -13.72 18.43 -21.46
CA THR A 417 -14.81 17.63 -22.03
C THR A 417 -14.97 17.87 -23.53
N ASN A 418 -14.84 19.13 -23.97
CA ASN A 418 -15.23 19.54 -25.32
C ASN A 418 -14.06 19.76 -26.29
N GLN A 419 -12.83 19.81 -25.80
CA GLN A 419 -11.64 20.03 -26.63
C GLN A 419 -10.65 18.87 -26.50
N ARG A 420 -9.96 18.59 -27.60
CA ARG A 420 -8.90 17.58 -27.66
C ARG A 420 -7.55 18.28 -27.69
N PHE A 421 -6.74 18.00 -26.68
CA PHE A 421 -5.38 18.50 -26.56
C PHE A 421 -4.39 17.38 -26.74
N THR A 422 -3.23 17.66 -27.34
CA THR A 422 -2.10 16.72 -27.44
C THR A 422 -1.05 16.96 -26.36
N ALA A 423 -1.09 18.11 -25.67
CA ALA A 423 -0.16 18.44 -24.59
C ALA A 423 -0.78 19.33 -23.50
N ALA A 424 -0.33 19.16 -22.24
CA ALA A 424 -0.86 19.91 -21.10
C ALA A 424 -0.69 21.42 -21.22
N ASN A 425 0.36 21.88 -21.92
CA ASN A 425 0.59 23.31 -22.15
C ASN A 425 -0.50 23.96 -23.02
N GLN A 426 -1.18 23.17 -23.86
CA GLN A 426 -2.34 23.64 -24.62
C GLN A 426 -3.53 23.88 -23.71
N ILE A 427 -3.77 22.98 -22.73
CA ILE A 427 -4.79 23.16 -21.70
C ILE A 427 -4.49 24.41 -20.87
N ILE A 428 -3.23 24.60 -20.46
CA ILE A 428 -2.80 25.79 -19.71
C ILE A 428 -3.06 27.06 -20.52
N SER A 429 -2.70 27.07 -21.80
CA SER A 429 -2.93 28.21 -22.69
C SER A 429 -4.42 28.50 -22.88
N ALA A 430 -5.26 27.48 -23.03
CA ALA A 430 -6.71 27.65 -23.13
C ALA A 430 -7.35 28.19 -21.83
N MET A 431 -6.83 27.79 -20.66
CA MET A 431 -7.25 28.37 -19.39
C MET A 431 -6.84 29.84 -19.26
N LYS A 432 -5.64 30.21 -19.72
CA LYS A 432 -5.20 31.63 -19.73
C LYS A 432 -6.11 32.52 -20.57
N GLU A 433 -6.57 32.04 -21.73
CA GLU A 433 -7.51 32.78 -22.57
C GLU A 433 -8.89 32.98 -21.92
N LYS A 434 -9.26 32.09 -20.99
CA LYS A 434 -10.43 32.26 -20.14
C LYS A 434 -10.21 33.20 -18.96
N GLY A 435 -9.11 33.97 -18.94
CA GLY A 435 -8.81 34.95 -17.89
C GLY A 435 -8.14 34.38 -16.64
N TYR A 436 -7.63 33.13 -16.69
CA TYR A 436 -6.92 32.54 -15.55
C TYR A 436 -5.43 32.85 -15.58
N GLU A 437 -4.91 33.36 -14.49
CA GLU A 437 -3.48 33.31 -14.19
C GLU A 437 -3.05 31.87 -13.89
N HIS A 438 -1.82 31.51 -14.26
CA HIS A 438 -1.29 30.16 -14.09
C HIS A 438 0.03 30.17 -13.33
N GLN A 439 0.16 29.27 -12.36
CA GLN A 439 1.39 29.00 -11.63
C GLN A 439 1.63 27.49 -11.53
N VAL A 440 2.88 27.06 -11.44
CA VAL A 440 3.24 25.65 -11.23
C VAL A 440 4.25 25.50 -10.10
N LYS A 441 3.96 24.61 -9.15
CA LYS A 441 4.86 24.30 -8.03
C LYS A 441 4.84 22.80 -7.75
N ARG A 442 6.00 22.15 -7.75
CA ARG A 442 6.17 20.69 -7.52
C ARG A 442 5.21 19.83 -8.36
N GLY A 443 5.00 20.19 -9.62
CA GLY A 443 4.11 19.48 -10.54
C GLY A 443 2.61 19.70 -10.29
N ILE A 444 2.23 20.66 -9.45
CA ILE A 444 0.83 21.09 -9.28
C ILE A 444 0.63 22.38 -10.07
N HIS A 445 -0.28 22.34 -11.05
CA HIS A 445 -0.72 23.49 -11.81
C HIS A 445 -1.86 24.17 -11.05
N THR A 446 -1.72 25.44 -10.76
CA THR A 446 -2.74 26.26 -10.11
C THR A 446 -3.20 27.34 -11.07
N PHE A 447 -4.51 27.43 -11.26
CA PHE A 447 -5.19 28.45 -12.05
C PHE A 447 -5.99 29.36 -11.12
N THR A 448 -5.81 30.67 -11.26
CA THR A 448 -6.50 31.68 -10.45
C THR A 448 -7.18 32.67 -11.39
N HIS A 449 -8.47 32.88 -11.23
CA HIS A 449 -9.23 33.86 -12.00
C HIS A 449 -9.47 35.12 -11.16
N SER A 450 -9.65 36.27 -11.81
CA SER A 450 -9.88 37.57 -11.16
C SER A 450 -11.15 37.60 -10.27
N ASN A 451 -12.13 36.75 -10.57
CA ASN A 451 -13.36 36.57 -9.77
C ASN A 451 -13.17 35.72 -8.50
N GLY A 452 -11.94 35.37 -8.13
CA GLY A 452 -11.62 34.55 -6.96
C GLY A 452 -11.68 33.04 -7.19
N SER A 453 -12.08 32.57 -8.38
CA SER A 453 -12.07 31.14 -8.71
C SER A 453 -10.64 30.60 -8.74
N ARG A 454 -10.38 29.55 -7.97
CA ARG A 454 -9.07 28.90 -7.91
C ARG A 454 -9.20 27.39 -8.08
N ILE A 455 -8.36 26.81 -8.92
CA ILE A 455 -8.26 25.35 -9.07
C ILE A 455 -6.81 24.90 -9.16
N SER A 456 -6.50 23.80 -8.47
CA SER A 456 -5.21 23.14 -8.55
C SER A 456 -5.38 21.72 -9.06
N ILE A 457 -4.52 21.32 -9.99
CA ILE A 457 -4.51 19.99 -10.61
C ILE A 457 -3.08 19.50 -10.80
N LEU A 458 -2.82 18.22 -10.61
CA LEU A 458 -1.50 17.65 -10.83
C LEU A 458 -1.19 17.59 -12.33
N HIS A 459 0.08 17.80 -12.68
CA HIS A 459 0.57 17.70 -14.06
C HIS A 459 0.25 16.33 -14.67
N ARG A 460 0.40 15.25 -13.89
CA ARG A 460 0.05 13.89 -14.33
C ARG A 460 -1.44 13.77 -14.70
N ASP A 461 -2.34 14.40 -13.93
CA ASP A 461 -3.77 14.32 -14.19
C ASP A 461 -4.16 15.18 -15.40
N LEU A 462 -3.52 16.34 -15.60
CA LEU A 462 -3.67 17.13 -16.83
C LEU A 462 -3.23 16.34 -18.07
N ASN A 463 -2.08 15.65 -18.00
CA ASN A 463 -1.58 14.86 -19.12
C ASN A 463 -2.50 13.68 -19.49
N ARG A 464 -3.34 13.18 -18.57
CA ARG A 464 -4.32 12.14 -18.91
C ARG A 464 -5.40 12.60 -19.88
N PHE A 465 -5.65 13.91 -19.95
CA PHE A 465 -6.55 14.51 -20.94
C PHE A 465 -5.86 14.80 -22.27
N CYS A 466 -4.55 14.57 -22.36
CA CYS A 466 -3.80 14.75 -23.59
C CYS A 466 -3.83 13.45 -24.39
N THR A 467 -4.40 13.51 -25.60
CA THR A 467 -4.58 12.35 -26.46
C THR A 467 -3.71 12.47 -27.70
N LYS A 468 -3.24 11.32 -28.22
CA LYS A 468 -2.62 11.31 -29.54
C LYS A 468 -3.71 11.49 -30.58
N VAL A 469 -3.41 12.28 -31.61
CA VAL A 469 -4.31 12.45 -32.75
C VAL A 469 -4.31 11.16 -33.57
N GLU A 470 -5.49 10.65 -33.88
CA GLU A 470 -5.66 9.50 -34.76
C GLU A 470 -5.13 9.81 -36.17
N SER A 471 -4.53 8.82 -36.83
CA SER A 471 -3.89 9.02 -38.15
C SER A 471 -4.86 9.59 -39.20
N GLU A 472 -6.13 9.19 -39.19
CA GLU A 472 -7.12 9.71 -40.14
C GLU A 472 -7.44 11.19 -39.88
N THR A 473 -7.59 11.57 -38.60
CA THR A 473 -7.78 12.98 -38.21
C THR A 473 -6.55 13.81 -38.58
N MET A 474 -5.35 13.30 -38.30
CA MET A 474 -4.10 13.99 -38.65
C MET A 474 -3.94 14.14 -40.17
N LYS A 475 -4.33 13.13 -40.96
CA LYS A 475 -4.33 13.18 -42.43
C LYS A 475 -5.31 14.23 -42.95
N ASN A 476 -6.51 14.29 -42.38
CA ASN A 476 -7.51 15.31 -42.73
C ASN A 476 -7.01 16.73 -42.44
N ILE A 477 -6.47 16.97 -41.23
CA ILE A 477 -5.88 18.26 -40.84
C ILE A 477 -4.72 18.63 -41.78
N SER A 478 -3.79 17.70 -42.01
CA SER A 478 -2.63 17.92 -42.88
C SER A 478 -3.04 18.25 -44.31
N SER A 479 -4.11 17.64 -44.82
CA SER A 479 -4.58 17.86 -46.20
C SER A 479 -5.29 19.21 -46.40
N ARG A 480 -5.83 19.81 -45.32
CA ARG A 480 -6.45 21.15 -45.32
C ARG A 480 -5.45 22.26 -44.99
N PHE A 481 -4.29 21.91 -44.43
CA PHE A 481 -3.30 22.87 -43.94
C PHE A 481 -2.46 23.45 -45.07
N ASN A 482 -2.62 24.76 -45.30
CA ASN A 482 -1.82 25.53 -46.25
C ASN A 482 -0.57 26.08 -45.55
N ALA A 483 0.53 25.33 -45.60
CA ALA A 483 1.77 25.72 -44.91
C ALA A 483 2.43 26.97 -45.53
N TYR A 484 2.23 27.24 -46.82
CA TYR A 484 2.75 28.45 -47.47
C TYR A 484 2.06 29.69 -46.91
N LYS A 485 0.72 29.70 -46.91
CA LYS A 485 -0.07 30.81 -46.34
C LYS A 485 0.19 30.97 -44.85
N PHE A 486 0.29 29.87 -44.11
CA PHE A 486 0.69 29.89 -42.71
C PHE A 486 2.00 30.65 -42.51
N ASN A 487 3.07 30.33 -43.27
CA ASN A 487 4.35 31.00 -43.12
C ASN A 487 4.32 32.50 -43.47
N GLN A 488 3.39 32.96 -44.30
CA GLN A 488 3.21 34.39 -44.62
C GLN A 488 2.41 35.11 -43.52
N ASP A 489 1.33 34.50 -43.04
CA ASP A 489 0.28 35.19 -42.29
C ASP A 489 0.40 35.01 -40.76
N HIS A 490 1.02 33.93 -40.28
CA HIS A 490 0.98 33.54 -38.86
C HIS A 490 1.53 34.61 -37.89
N ASP A 491 2.55 35.37 -38.31
CA ASP A 491 3.16 36.43 -37.50
C ASP A 491 2.46 37.79 -37.63
N VAL A 492 1.66 37.99 -38.69
CA VAL A 492 1.11 39.31 -39.06
C VAL A 492 -0.39 39.42 -38.78
N THR A 493 -1.17 38.44 -39.23
CA THR A 493 -2.65 38.46 -39.18
C THR A 493 -3.23 37.26 -38.44
N GLY A 494 -2.42 36.22 -38.20
CA GLY A 494 -2.87 34.93 -37.70
C GLY A 494 -3.46 34.07 -38.83
N TYR A 495 -3.00 32.83 -38.94
CA TYR A 495 -3.52 31.91 -39.95
C TYR A 495 -4.93 31.44 -39.56
N SER A 496 -5.92 31.60 -40.44
CA SER A 496 -7.29 31.11 -40.27
C SER A 496 -7.90 30.76 -41.62
N GLU A 497 -8.06 29.47 -41.90
CA GLU A 497 -8.49 28.97 -43.21
C GLU A 497 -8.90 27.51 -43.16
N ASN A 498 -9.85 27.09 -44.01
CA ASN A 498 -10.29 25.69 -44.14
C ASN A 498 -10.70 25.04 -42.81
N GLY A 499 -11.26 25.84 -41.89
CA GLY A 499 -11.62 25.38 -40.54
C GLY A 499 -10.43 25.18 -39.60
N LEU A 500 -9.22 25.59 -39.99
CA LEU A 500 -7.99 25.55 -39.21
C LEU A 500 -7.60 26.97 -38.77
N SER A 501 -7.16 27.15 -37.53
CA SER A 501 -6.59 28.41 -37.06
C SER A 501 -5.28 28.22 -36.31
N SER A 502 -4.33 29.14 -36.44
CA SER A 502 -3.05 29.06 -35.75
C SER A 502 -3.05 29.79 -34.42
N LYS A 503 -2.24 29.31 -33.49
CA LYS A 503 -1.94 29.99 -32.24
C LYS A 503 -0.51 29.71 -31.78
N LYS A 504 0.12 30.70 -31.14
CA LYS A 504 1.38 30.53 -30.42
C LYS A 504 1.12 30.13 -28.97
N ILE A 505 1.84 29.12 -28.49
CA ILE A 505 1.77 28.65 -27.10
C ILE A 505 3.13 28.82 -26.46
N GLY A 506 3.20 29.73 -25.49
CA GLY A 506 4.39 30.02 -24.71
C GLY A 506 4.34 29.52 -23.28
N PHE A 507 5.45 28.99 -22.79
CA PHE A 507 5.61 28.53 -21.41
C PHE A 507 7.08 28.53 -20.97
N TYR A 508 7.31 28.59 -19.65
CA TYR A 508 8.65 28.44 -19.08
C TYR A 508 8.99 26.96 -18.90
N THR A 509 10.19 26.55 -19.31
CA THR A 509 10.70 25.19 -19.12
C THR A 509 12.21 25.16 -18.91
N TYR A 510 12.72 24.11 -18.29
CA TYR A 510 14.15 23.92 -18.09
C TYR A 510 14.79 23.34 -19.35
N VAL A 511 15.71 24.09 -19.95
CA VAL A 511 16.48 23.69 -21.12
C VAL A 511 17.92 23.46 -20.71
N SER A 512 18.49 22.32 -21.10
CA SER A 512 19.94 22.12 -21.00
C SER A 512 20.65 22.91 -22.09
N GLU A 513 21.51 23.85 -21.70
CA GLU A 513 22.40 24.55 -22.61
C GLU A 513 23.44 23.57 -23.15
N ASN A 514 23.49 23.44 -24.47
CA ASN A 514 24.65 22.86 -25.15
C ASN A 514 25.39 24.02 -25.81
N GLU A 515 26.73 24.05 -25.68
CA GLU A 515 27.62 25.01 -26.31
C GLU A 515 27.31 25.13 -27.82
N GLN A 516 26.63 26.21 -28.22
CA GLN A 516 26.72 26.71 -29.59
C GLN A 516 27.91 27.66 -29.63
N GLY A 517 29.05 27.19 -30.16
CA GLY A 517 30.17 28.09 -30.48
C GLY A 517 31.59 27.63 -30.11
N ARG A 518 31.95 26.34 -30.19
CA ARG A 518 33.36 25.95 -30.27
C ARG A 518 33.64 25.31 -31.63
N GLU A 519 34.46 25.98 -32.41
CA GLU A 519 35.07 25.43 -33.62
C GLU A 519 35.84 24.17 -33.26
N GLU A 520 35.60 23.09 -34.00
CA GLU A 520 36.29 21.81 -33.88
C GLU A 520 37.76 22.01 -34.23
N ASN A 521 38.61 22.22 -33.22
CA ASN A 521 40.04 21.98 -33.32
C ASN A 521 40.46 21.12 -32.13
N ASP A 522 40.98 19.94 -32.48
CA ASP A 522 41.76 18.98 -31.68
C ASP A 522 41.03 17.68 -31.23
N PRO A 523 41.32 16.50 -31.84
CA PRO A 523 40.67 15.21 -31.55
C PRO A 523 41.18 14.46 -30.30
N GLN A 524 41.94 15.10 -29.41
CA GLN A 524 42.56 14.43 -28.26
C GLN A 524 42.27 15.11 -26.91
N ASP A 525 40.99 15.25 -26.54
CA ASP A 525 40.66 15.38 -25.10
C ASP A 525 39.32 14.71 -24.71
N SER A 526 39.48 13.50 -24.21
CA SER A 526 38.89 12.95 -22.98
C SER A 526 37.43 13.22 -22.61
N GLN A 527 36.68 12.12 -22.60
CA GLN A 527 35.80 11.66 -21.51
C GLN A 527 35.70 12.55 -20.25
N LYS A 528 34.93 13.65 -20.32
CA LYS A 528 34.27 14.27 -19.16
C LYS A 528 32.84 14.66 -19.56
N LYS A 529 31.85 13.89 -19.12
CA LYS A 529 30.44 14.31 -19.15
C LYS A 529 30.28 15.47 -18.16
N VAL A 530 30.45 16.70 -18.64
CA VAL A 530 30.12 17.92 -17.90
C VAL A 530 28.65 17.84 -17.49
N ALA A 531 28.36 18.10 -16.22
CA ALA A 531 26.99 18.17 -15.72
C ALA A 531 26.28 19.34 -16.43
N GLN A 532 25.36 19.02 -17.34
CA GLN A 532 24.59 20.02 -18.08
C GLN A 532 23.75 20.83 -17.11
N GLU A 533 24.05 22.11 -16.96
CA GLU A 533 23.25 23.04 -16.19
C GLU A 533 21.91 23.26 -16.92
N LYS A 534 20.81 23.16 -16.17
CA LYS A 534 19.45 23.33 -16.70
C LYS A 534 18.98 24.74 -16.37
N VAL A 535 18.86 25.58 -17.39
CA VAL A 535 18.41 26.96 -17.24
C VAL A 535 16.91 27.04 -17.55
N LEU A 536 16.14 27.75 -16.74
CA LEU A 536 14.73 28.03 -17.00
C LEU A 536 14.64 29.06 -18.15
N LYS A 537 14.08 28.66 -19.29
CA LYS A 537 13.88 29.54 -20.45
C LYS A 537 12.41 29.59 -20.83
N TYR A 538 11.96 30.75 -21.29
CA TYR A 538 10.68 30.89 -21.96
C TYR A 538 10.79 30.32 -23.38
N VAL A 539 9.89 29.42 -23.73
CA VAL A 539 9.83 28.78 -25.05
C VAL A 539 8.44 28.94 -25.63
N GLU A 540 8.38 29.09 -26.96
CA GLU A 540 7.13 29.18 -27.71
C GLU A 540 7.14 28.20 -28.87
N TYR A 541 5.95 27.72 -29.22
CA TYR A 541 5.74 26.89 -30.40
C TYR A 541 4.35 27.13 -30.97
N GLU A 542 4.17 26.77 -32.23
CA GLU A 542 2.94 27.01 -32.98
C GLU A 542 2.05 25.78 -32.99
N VAL A 543 0.75 26.00 -32.83
CA VAL A 543 -0.28 24.98 -32.96
C VAL A 543 -1.32 25.38 -34.00
N ILE A 544 -1.95 24.38 -34.59
CA ILE A 544 -3.16 24.50 -35.39
C ILE A 544 -4.33 23.93 -34.59
N TYR A 545 -5.38 24.73 -34.44
CA TYR A 545 -6.66 24.30 -33.93
C TYR A 545 -7.58 23.96 -35.10
N ASP A 546 -8.14 22.76 -35.09
CA ASP A 546 -9.15 22.32 -36.05
C ASP A 546 -10.56 22.48 -35.48
N SER A 547 -11.36 23.35 -36.09
CA SER A 547 -12.72 23.65 -35.64
C SER A 547 -13.70 22.49 -35.85
N HIS A 548 -13.39 21.54 -36.76
CA HIS A 548 -14.24 20.38 -37.04
C HIS A 548 -14.10 19.32 -35.94
N THR A 549 -12.88 18.93 -35.59
CA THR A 549 -12.62 17.92 -34.56
C THR A 549 -12.37 18.49 -33.16
N LYS A 550 -12.33 19.82 -33.04
CA LYS A 550 -11.97 20.54 -31.80
C LYS A 550 -10.59 20.12 -31.27
N THR A 551 -9.65 19.82 -32.17
CA THR A 551 -8.32 19.29 -31.84
C THR A 551 -7.26 20.37 -32.00
N THR A 552 -6.37 20.51 -31.01
CA THR A 552 -5.19 21.37 -31.09
C THR A 552 -3.94 20.52 -31.34
N VAL A 553 -3.22 20.79 -32.43
CA VAL A 553 -2.06 20.00 -32.87
C VAL A 553 -0.84 20.90 -33.11
N PRO A 554 0.35 20.57 -32.61
CA PRO A 554 1.58 21.28 -32.96
C PRO A 554 1.83 21.27 -34.48
N VAL A 555 2.21 22.42 -35.04
CA VAL A 555 2.57 22.53 -36.46
C VAL A 555 3.71 21.57 -36.81
N SER A 556 4.65 21.36 -35.89
CA SER A 556 5.74 20.39 -36.04
C SER A 556 5.26 18.94 -36.19
N GLU A 557 4.17 18.55 -35.51
CA GLU A 557 3.56 17.23 -35.64
C GLU A 557 2.85 17.07 -36.98
N ILE A 558 2.11 18.09 -37.44
CA ILE A 558 1.48 18.10 -38.77
C ILE A 558 2.55 17.96 -39.86
N ARG A 559 3.60 18.78 -39.81
CA ARG A 559 4.69 18.72 -40.79
C ARG A 559 5.45 17.38 -40.73
N LYS A 560 5.60 16.80 -39.53
CA LYS A 560 6.20 15.46 -39.38
C LYS A 560 5.32 14.39 -40.03
N PHE A 561 4.03 14.37 -39.71
CA PHE A 561 3.08 13.40 -40.24
C PHE A 561 2.98 13.51 -41.76
N ALA A 562 2.91 14.73 -42.28
CA ALA A 562 2.88 14.99 -43.73
C ALA A 562 4.11 14.42 -44.43
N ARG A 563 5.30 14.57 -43.84
CA ARG A 563 6.54 13.97 -44.38
C ARG A 563 6.51 12.44 -44.35
N GLU A 564 5.96 11.85 -43.30
CA GLU A 564 5.91 10.38 -43.12
C GLU A 564 4.84 9.71 -43.98
N ASN A 565 3.87 10.48 -44.49
CA ASN A 565 2.73 9.98 -45.28
C ASN A 565 2.63 10.63 -46.68
N ASP A 566 3.71 11.25 -47.15
CA ASP A 566 3.80 11.90 -48.47
C ASP A 566 2.66 12.91 -48.76
N ILE A 567 2.23 13.66 -47.75
CA ILE A 567 1.20 14.71 -47.90
C ILE A 567 1.88 16.03 -48.26
N ASN A 568 1.48 16.63 -49.39
CA ASN A 568 2.00 17.92 -49.80
C ASN A 568 1.30 19.08 -49.07
N LEU A 569 2.01 19.78 -48.20
CA LEU A 569 1.52 20.99 -47.52
C LEU A 569 1.61 22.27 -48.39
N TYR A 570 2.26 22.17 -49.54
CA TYR A 570 2.44 23.22 -50.56
C TYR A 570 1.85 22.73 -51.90
N ASP A 571 0.58 22.33 -51.87
CA ASP A 571 -0.13 21.87 -53.06
C ASP A 571 -0.33 23.06 -54.01
N ARG A 572 0.28 23.01 -55.19
CA ARG A 572 0.24 24.11 -56.17
C ARG A 572 -1.15 24.39 -56.71
N PHE A 573 -2.02 23.38 -56.82
CA PHE A 573 -3.37 23.58 -57.37
C PHE A 573 -4.32 24.08 -56.29
N LYS A 574 -4.07 23.69 -55.04
CA LYS A 574 -4.89 24.16 -53.91
C LYS A 574 -4.40 25.47 -53.33
N HIS A 575 -3.09 25.74 -53.28
CA HIS A 575 -2.50 26.80 -52.46
C HIS A 575 -1.88 27.96 -53.26
N SER A 576 -1.83 27.91 -54.61
CA SER A 576 -1.24 28.99 -55.42
C SER A 576 -1.93 30.34 -55.21
N TYR A 577 -3.22 30.36 -54.87
CA TYR A 577 -3.96 31.60 -54.57
C TYR A 577 -3.33 32.43 -53.45
N ALA A 578 -2.55 31.82 -52.56
CA ALA A 578 -1.84 32.52 -51.48
C ALA A 578 -0.59 33.26 -51.98
N VAL A 579 -0.14 33.03 -53.22
CA VAL A 579 0.97 33.75 -53.82
C VAL A 579 0.50 35.14 -54.24
N SER A 580 1.17 36.19 -53.75
CA SER A 580 0.75 37.59 -53.91
C SER A 580 0.78 38.08 -55.36
N ASN A 581 1.74 37.61 -56.16
CA ASN A 581 1.87 38.01 -57.56
C ASN A 581 0.90 37.22 -58.47
N PRO A 582 0.02 37.88 -59.25
CA PRO A 582 -0.95 37.21 -60.11
C PRO A 582 -0.32 36.36 -61.23
N ASP A 583 0.74 36.86 -61.88
CA ASP A 583 1.41 36.16 -62.98
C ASP A 583 2.09 34.87 -62.51
N LEU A 584 2.76 34.91 -61.36
CA LEU A 584 3.37 33.72 -60.76
C LEU A 584 2.32 32.74 -60.24
N ARG A 585 1.21 33.24 -59.67
CA ARG A 585 0.07 32.41 -59.28
C ARG A 585 -0.48 31.62 -60.47
N GLU A 586 -0.66 32.28 -61.61
CA GLU A 586 -1.12 31.62 -62.84
C GLU A 586 -0.11 30.58 -63.33
N CYS A 587 1.18 30.89 -63.32
CA CYS A 587 2.23 29.94 -63.64
C CYS A 587 2.23 28.72 -62.70
N LEU A 588 1.98 28.94 -61.40
CA LEU A 588 1.88 27.86 -60.42
C LEU A 588 0.60 27.04 -60.58
N SER A 589 -0.49 27.61 -61.06
CA SER A 589 -1.72 26.87 -61.35
C SER A 589 -1.67 26.10 -62.67
N ASN A 590 -0.71 26.38 -63.56
CA ASN A 590 -0.58 25.70 -64.85
C ASN A 590 0.07 24.30 -64.70
N PRO A 591 -0.64 23.20 -65.03
CA PRO A 591 -0.13 21.84 -64.87
C PRO A 591 1.10 21.54 -65.75
N ASP A 592 1.28 22.22 -66.88
CA ASP A 592 2.38 21.99 -67.81
C ASP A 592 3.73 22.54 -67.30
N LEU A 593 3.68 23.46 -66.34
CA LEU A 593 4.87 24.10 -65.77
C LEU A 593 5.37 23.33 -64.56
N THR A 594 5.99 22.20 -64.80
CA THR A 594 6.33 21.19 -63.78
C THR A 594 7.60 21.49 -62.97
N THR A 595 8.49 22.34 -63.48
CA THR A 595 9.79 22.64 -62.86
C THR A 595 9.97 24.13 -62.57
N ARG A 596 10.80 24.44 -61.57
CA ARG A 596 11.24 25.83 -61.27
C ARG A 596 11.79 26.54 -62.51
N ARG A 597 12.51 25.81 -63.38
CA ARG A 597 13.09 26.35 -64.62
C ARG A 597 12.00 26.78 -65.60
N GLN A 598 10.99 25.94 -65.82
CA GLN A 598 9.84 26.25 -66.68
C GLN A 598 9.07 27.46 -66.16
N ILE A 599 8.78 27.51 -64.85
CA ILE A 599 8.11 28.67 -64.23
C ILE A 599 8.92 29.95 -64.42
N ASN A 600 10.22 29.92 -64.12
CA ASN A 600 11.08 31.10 -64.29
C ASN A 600 11.23 31.51 -65.77
N GLN A 601 11.13 30.58 -66.72
CA GLN A 601 11.15 30.89 -68.14
C GLN A 601 9.85 31.57 -68.57
N GLU A 602 8.70 31.07 -68.12
CA GLU A 602 7.40 31.71 -68.38
C GLU A 602 7.29 33.09 -67.75
N MET A 603 7.80 33.28 -66.53
CA MET A 603 7.87 34.61 -65.91
C MET A 603 8.72 35.58 -66.75
N ARG A 604 9.84 35.15 -67.33
CA ARG A 604 10.63 35.98 -68.25
C ARG A 604 9.87 36.32 -69.54
N LYS A 605 9.14 35.36 -70.12
CA LYS A 605 8.27 35.62 -71.29
C LYS A 605 7.18 36.65 -71.00
N ARG A 606 6.68 36.68 -69.76
CA ARG A 606 5.73 37.68 -69.26
C ARG A 606 6.35 39.05 -68.95
N GLY A 607 7.63 39.26 -69.28
CA GLY A 607 8.33 40.54 -69.12
C GLY A 607 8.95 40.78 -67.75
N TYR A 608 9.14 39.73 -66.93
CA TYR A 608 9.87 39.85 -65.66
C TYR A 608 11.38 39.64 -65.83
N THR A 609 12.17 40.49 -65.20
CA THR A 609 13.57 40.19 -64.90
C THR A 609 13.63 39.30 -63.67
N VAL A 610 14.20 38.10 -63.82
CA VAL A 610 14.33 37.12 -62.72
C VAL A 610 15.78 37.04 -62.28
N SER A 611 16.08 37.57 -61.10
CA SER A 611 17.38 37.47 -60.43
C SER A 611 17.33 36.47 -59.29
N THR A 612 18.50 36.04 -58.81
CA THR A 612 18.63 35.11 -57.69
C THR A 612 19.70 35.63 -56.74
N ASP A 613 19.41 35.66 -55.45
CA ASP A 613 20.39 36.08 -54.43
C ASP A 613 21.38 34.96 -54.08
N GLU A 614 22.38 35.27 -53.25
CA GLU A 614 23.41 34.32 -52.77
C GLU A 614 22.82 33.12 -52.00
N LYS A 615 21.62 33.29 -51.42
CA LYS A 615 20.88 32.25 -50.69
C LYS A 615 19.95 31.45 -51.61
N GLY A 616 19.92 31.78 -52.89
CA GLY A 616 19.13 31.12 -53.91
C GLY A 616 17.69 31.63 -54.03
N ASN A 617 17.27 32.70 -53.35
CA ASN A 617 15.90 33.21 -53.44
C ASN A 617 15.69 33.94 -54.78
N TYR A 618 14.53 33.72 -55.40
CA TYR A 618 14.18 34.35 -56.66
C TYR A 618 13.53 35.72 -56.43
N THR A 619 14.00 36.75 -57.15
CA THR A 619 13.36 38.07 -57.20
C THR A 619 12.88 38.31 -58.62
N TYR A 620 11.61 38.69 -58.75
CA TYR A 620 10.95 38.95 -60.03
C TYR A 620 10.61 40.43 -60.10
N THR A 621 11.19 41.14 -61.06
CA THR A 621 11.02 42.60 -61.23
C THR A 621 10.34 42.90 -62.56
N LYS A 622 9.26 43.68 -62.54
CA LYS A 622 8.54 44.16 -63.74
C LYS A 622 7.97 45.55 -63.45
N ASN A 623 8.23 46.51 -64.34
CA ASN A 623 7.74 47.90 -64.22
C ASN A 623 8.07 48.56 -62.87
N GLY A 624 9.28 48.34 -62.34
CA GLY A 624 9.72 48.92 -61.05
C GLY A 624 9.21 48.21 -59.79
N ALA A 625 8.18 47.36 -59.90
CA ALA A 625 7.72 46.52 -58.79
C ALA A 625 8.51 45.23 -58.73
N SER A 626 8.91 44.83 -57.52
CA SER A 626 9.62 43.57 -57.27
C SER A 626 8.91 42.76 -56.19
N PHE A 627 8.88 41.45 -56.36
CA PHE A 627 8.54 40.53 -55.29
C PHE A 627 9.54 39.37 -55.28
N SER A 628 9.70 38.75 -54.12
CA SER A 628 10.64 37.64 -53.94
C SER A 628 9.93 36.40 -53.46
N MET A 629 10.44 35.24 -53.88
CA MET A 629 9.98 33.94 -53.42
C MET A 629 11.19 33.03 -53.24
N SER A 630 11.26 32.37 -52.09
CA SER A 630 12.42 31.52 -51.81
C SER A 630 12.49 30.35 -52.80
N ARG A 631 13.70 29.91 -53.16
CA ARG A 631 13.89 28.71 -54.00
C ARG A 631 13.35 27.44 -53.36
N ARG A 632 13.25 27.47 -52.02
CA ARG A 632 12.64 26.43 -51.19
C ARG A 632 11.12 26.37 -51.42
N ASP A 633 10.42 27.48 -51.31
CA ASP A 633 8.96 27.54 -51.51
C ASP A 633 8.59 27.25 -52.97
N LEU A 634 9.34 27.82 -53.93
CA LEU A 634 9.15 27.50 -55.36
C LEU A 634 9.43 26.02 -55.66
N GLY A 635 10.41 25.44 -54.97
CA GLY A 635 10.69 24.02 -54.99
C GLY A 635 9.54 23.18 -54.40
N ALA A 636 8.96 23.62 -53.28
CA ALA A 636 7.88 22.90 -52.60
C ALA A 636 6.62 22.83 -53.48
N PHE A 637 6.26 23.91 -54.17
CA PHE A 637 5.15 23.91 -55.13
C PHE A 637 5.41 23.02 -56.37
N THR A 638 6.65 23.00 -56.88
CA THR A 638 7.00 22.29 -58.13
C THR A 638 7.40 20.82 -57.94
N ASN A 639 7.79 20.43 -56.74
CA ASN A 639 8.11 19.03 -56.41
C ASN A 639 6.89 18.09 -56.48
N TYR A 640 5.67 18.62 -56.61
CA TYR A 640 4.45 17.85 -56.86
C TYR A 640 4.55 16.93 -58.09
N VAL A 641 5.29 17.32 -59.13
CA VAL A 641 5.28 16.59 -60.42
C VAL A 641 6.22 15.39 -60.44
N LYS A 642 7.13 15.24 -59.47
CA LYS A 642 8.04 14.08 -59.48
C LYS A 642 7.41 12.76 -59.04
N ASP A 643 6.24 12.75 -58.40
CA ASP A 643 5.65 11.53 -57.82
C ASP A 643 4.25 11.17 -58.38
N SER A 644 3.68 11.92 -59.33
CA SER A 644 2.38 11.59 -59.96
C SER A 644 2.48 10.69 -61.21
N ALA A 645 3.67 10.46 -61.76
CA ALA A 645 3.87 9.73 -63.01
C ALA A 645 4.20 8.22 -62.87
N ASN A 646 4.07 7.61 -61.69
CA ASN A 646 4.40 6.18 -61.52
C ASN A 646 3.37 5.36 -60.73
N LYS A 647 2.07 5.65 -60.94
CA LYS A 647 0.96 4.78 -60.53
C LYS A 647 -0.06 4.64 -61.64
N GLN A 648 0.35 4.08 -62.77
CA GLN A 648 -0.53 3.43 -63.76
C GLN A 648 0.35 2.84 -64.87
N SER A 649 0.87 1.62 -64.69
CA SER A 649 1.04 0.67 -65.80
C SER A 649 1.37 -0.74 -65.28
N SER A 650 0.69 -1.71 -65.91
CA SER A 650 0.93 -3.16 -65.96
C SER A 650 0.98 -3.96 -64.65
N HIS A 651 -0.20 -4.41 -64.20
CA HIS A 651 -0.35 -5.84 -63.87
C HIS A 651 -0.66 -6.57 -65.17
N SER A 652 0.33 -7.24 -65.74
CA SER A 652 0.11 -8.32 -66.71
C SER A 652 1.09 -9.45 -66.42
N SER A 653 0.50 -10.61 -66.17
CA SER A 653 1.06 -11.95 -66.03
C SER A 653 2.31 -12.27 -66.87
N GLY A 654 3.27 -12.95 -66.23
CA GLY A 654 4.36 -13.66 -66.91
C GLY A 654 5.10 -14.57 -65.93
N SER A 655 4.73 -15.84 -65.92
CA SER A 655 5.42 -16.93 -65.21
C SER A 655 6.76 -17.26 -65.86
N GLY A 656 7.85 -17.34 -65.09
CA GLY A 656 9.14 -17.88 -65.54
C GLY A 656 10.13 -18.04 -64.39
N ARG A 657 10.55 -19.28 -64.14
CA ARG A 657 11.55 -19.72 -63.15
C ARG A 657 12.94 -19.10 -63.39
N GLY A 658 13.69 -18.88 -62.30
CA GLY A 658 15.15 -18.74 -62.32
C GLY A 658 15.73 -18.15 -61.03
N GLU A 659 16.22 -18.99 -60.12
CA GLU A 659 17.11 -18.58 -59.03
C GLU A 659 18.48 -18.16 -59.58
N ALA A 660 18.96 -16.96 -59.21
CA ALA A 660 20.39 -16.70 -58.97
C ALA A 660 20.56 -15.34 -58.24
N THR A 661 21.42 -15.38 -57.22
CA THR A 661 21.82 -14.31 -56.30
C THR A 661 22.65 -13.19 -56.95
N ALA A 662 22.28 -11.93 -56.69
CA ALA A 662 23.17 -10.76 -56.52
C ALA A 662 22.29 -9.58 -56.05
N GLY A 663 22.40 -9.00 -54.84
CA GLY A 663 23.58 -8.82 -54.01
C GLY A 663 24.24 -7.46 -54.30
N ALA A 664 23.67 -6.39 -53.73
CA ALA A 664 24.28 -5.06 -53.55
C ALA A 664 24.60 -4.21 -54.80
N ALA A 665 23.67 -3.33 -55.23
CA ALA A 665 24.02 -2.09 -55.97
C ALA A 665 22.91 -1.01 -56.13
N LEU A 666 21.64 -1.21 -55.75
CA LEU A 666 20.56 -0.30 -56.23
C LEU A 666 19.73 0.47 -55.18
N ASN A 667 20.07 0.42 -53.89
CA ASN A 667 19.27 1.11 -52.84
C ASN A 667 19.91 2.35 -52.18
N MET A 668 21.06 2.86 -52.65
CA MET A 668 21.80 3.90 -51.91
C MET A 668 21.73 5.34 -52.43
N THR A 669 21.01 5.66 -53.50
CA THR A 669 21.13 7.00 -54.13
C THR A 669 19.85 7.83 -54.19
N VAL A 670 18.66 7.26 -53.94
CA VAL A 670 17.38 8.01 -54.04
C VAL A 670 16.89 8.52 -52.68
N GLY A 671 17.12 7.78 -51.58
CA GLY A 671 16.68 8.16 -50.24
C GLY A 671 17.42 9.36 -49.63
N ASN A 672 18.71 9.52 -49.93
CA ASN A 672 19.56 10.56 -49.35
C ASN A 672 19.33 11.97 -49.93
N VAL A 673 18.78 12.07 -51.15
CA VAL A 673 18.48 13.37 -51.79
C VAL A 673 17.08 13.85 -51.40
N LYS A 674 16.10 12.94 -51.28
CA LYS A 674 14.76 13.24 -50.73
C LYS A 674 14.86 13.71 -49.27
N SER A 675 15.72 13.09 -48.44
CA SER A 675 15.90 13.44 -47.02
C SER A 675 16.68 14.75 -46.80
N LYS A 676 17.67 15.07 -47.64
CA LYS A 676 18.41 16.35 -47.57
C LYS A 676 17.54 17.56 -47.90
N VAL A 677 16.78 17.51 -48.99
CA VAL A 677 15.94 18.64 -49.43
C VAL A 677 14.74 18.83 -48.50
N THR A 678 14.13 17.75 -47.99
CA THR A 678 13.04 17.86 -46.99
C THR A 678 13.54 18.32 -45.62
N ASN A 679 14.78 18.00 -45.22
CA ASN A 679 15.41 18.57 -44.02
C ASN A 679 15.79 20.04 -44.19
N GLU A 680 16.22 20.47 -45.37
CA GLU A 680 16.46 21.89 -45.68
C GLU A 680 15.15 22.69 -45.73
N ILE A 681 14.06 22.15 -46.30
CA ILE A 681 12.75 22.82 -46.36
C ILE A 681 12.19 23.13 -44.96
N LEU A 682 12.59 22.33 -43.98
CA LEU A 682 12.08 22.34 -42.60
C LEU A 682 13.18 22.78 -41.61
N GLY A 683 14.19 23.54 -42.08
CA GLY A 683 15.53 23.54 -41.48
C GLY A 683 15.77 24.19 -40.11
N ASP A 684 15.18 25.33 -39.77
CA ASP A 684 15.71 26.11 -38.64
C ASP A 684 14.84 26.16 -37.38
N SER A 685 13.51 26.28 -37.48
CA SER A 685 12.63 26.24 -36.29
C SER A 685 12.42 24.82 -35.72
N PHE A 686 12.72 23.78 -36.50
CA PHE A 686 12.43 22.39 -36.14
C PHE A 686 13.41 21.74 -35.17
N LYS A 687 14.69 22.14 -35.19
CA LYS A 687 15.69 21.58 -34.26
C LYS A 687 15.35 22.00 -32.83
N THR A 688 14.98 23.27 -32.64
CA THR A 688 14.62 23.84 -31.34
C THR A 688 13.39 23.16 -30.76
N GLU A 689 12.32 22.99 -31.55
CA GLU A 689 11.06 22.39 -31.08
C GLU A 689 11.16 20.87 -30.83
N ARG A 690 11.83 20.09 -31.70
CA ARG A 690 12.12 18.66 -31.44
C ARG A 690 13.06 18.48 -30.24
N GLN A 691 14.02 19.38 -30.05
CA GLN A 691 14.86 19.38 -28.86
C GLN A 691 14.03 19.70 -27.60
N ILE A 692 13.10 20.66 -27.66
CA ILE A 692 12.21 20.98 -26.54
C ILE A 692 11.28 19.80 -26.22
N ILE A 693 10.53 19.28 -27.20
CA ILE A 693 9.59 18.17 -27.03
C ILE A 693 10.32 16.87 -26.65
N GLY A 694 11.46 16.59 -27.28
CA GLY A 694 12.32 15.46 -26.98
C GLY A 694 12.90 15.52 -25.57
N LYS A 695 13.49 16.66 -25.17
CA LYS A 695 14.06 16.85 -23.83
C LYS A 695 12.99 16.89 -22.73
N VAL A 696 11.79 17.40 -22.99
CA VAL A 696 10.65 17.33 -22.06
C VAL A 696 10.20 15.87 -21.88
N LYS A 697 10.08 15.08 -22.96
CA LYS A 697 9.80 13.64 -22.86
C LYS A 697 10.88 12.89 -22.07
N THR A 698 12.16 13.16 -22.31
CA THR A 698 13.29 12.53 -21.59
C THR A 698 13.32 12.94 -20.11
N ALA A 699 13.06 14.21 -19.80
CA ALA A 699 12.98 14.69 -18.42
C ALA A 699 11.79 14.05 -17.66
N VAL A 700 10.67 13.81 -18.34
CA VAL A 700 9.51 13.12 -17.77
C VAL A 700 9.77 11.62 -17.59
N THR A 701 10.47 10.94 -18.53
CA THR A 701 10.81 9.50 -18.38
C THR A 701 11.79 9.24 -17.23
N VAL A 702 12.68 10.19 -16.93
CA VAL A 702 13.56 10.14 -15.74
C VAL A 702 12.76 10.26 -14.44
N VAL A 703 11.60 10.91 -14.46
CA VAL A 703 10.71 11.09 -13.30
C VAL A 703 9.73 9.92 -13.12
N THR A 704 9.41 9.18 -14.20
CA THR A 704 8.41 8.10 -14.16
C THR A 704 8.99 6.68 -14.05
N ASN A 705 10.32 6.50 -14.09
CA ASN A 705 10.95 5.18 -13.94
C ASN A 705 11.58 4.97 -12.53
N PRO A 706 10.94 4.19 -11.62
CA PRO A 706 11.44 3.98 -10.27
C PRO A 706 12.82 3.28 -10.20
N ALA A 707 13.20 2.50 -11.21
CA ALA A 707 14.52 1.87 -11.27
C ALA A 707 15.64 2.89 -11.47
N SER A 708 15.36 3.96 -12.22
CA SER A 708 16.33 5.04 -12.48
C SER A 708 16.51 5.94 -11.25
N ILE A 709 15.44 6.18 -10.49
CA ILE A 709 15.48 6.93 -9.22
C ILE A 709 16.22 6.12 -8.14
N LYS A 710 15.98 4.81 -8.05
CA LYS A 710 16.66 3.91 -7.10
C LYS A 710 18.18 3.84 -7.37
N MET A 711 18.58 3.72 -8.63
CA MET A 711 20.01 3.75 -9.03
C MET A 711 20.66 5.11 -8.81
N MET A 712 19.92 6.21 -9.00
CA MET A 712 20.40 7.57 -8.75
C MET A 712 20.56 7.85 -7.25
N LEU A 713 19.64 7.37 -6.41
CA LEU A 713 19.75 7.42 -4.95
C LEU A 713 20.88 6.54 -4.41
N LEU A 714 21.04 5.31 -4.93
CA LEU A 714 22.14 4.42 -4.55
C LEU A 714 23.52 5.03 -4.89
N ARG A 715 23.66 5.69 -6.05
CA ARG A 715 24.89 6.41 -6.40
C ARG A 715 25.14 7.64 -5.53
N LYS A 716 24.09 8.35 -5.13
CA LYS A 716 24.20 9.49 -4.21
C LYS A 716 24.55 9.05 -2.79
N ILE A 717 23.96 7.97 -2.30
CA ILE A 717 24.26 7.37 -1.00
C ILE A 717 25.70 6.81 -0.99
N ALA A 718 26.13 6.16 -2.07
CA ALA A 718 27.52 5.71 -2.22
C ALA A 718 28.53 6.87 -2.24
N SER A 719 28.15 8.06 -2.76
CA SER A 719 29.00 9.25 -2.69
C SER A 719 29.04 9.91 -1.30
N TYR A 720 28.04 9.68 -0.44
CA TYR A 720 28.02 10.18 0.94
C TYR A 720 28.66 9.21 1.95
N LEU A 721 28.86 7.94 1.58
CA LEU A 721 29.43 6.90 2.44
C LEU A 721 30.91 6.61 2.19
N ASN A 722 31.62 7.45 1.42
CA ASN A 722 33.04 7.25 1.15
C ASN A 722 33.89 8.14 2.09
N PRO A 723 34.47 7.61 3.20
CA PRO A 723 35.09 8.42 4.25
C PRO A 723 36.58 8.70 4.02
N LEU A 724 37.07 8.66 2.77
CA LEU A 724 38.50 8.74 2.46
C LEU A 724 38.80 9.66 1.28
N LYS A 725 38.47 10.95 1.43
CA LYS A 725 39.01 12.02 0.57
C LYS A 725 39.28 13.32 1.34
N GLU A 726 39.88 13.17 2.52
CA GLU A 726 40.77 14.16 3.14
C GLU A 726 41.95 13.39 3.77
N MET A 727 42.79 12.83 2.90
CA MET A 727 44.23 12.57 3.10
C MET A 727 44.90 12.67 1.74
#